data_AF-A0A5M3PTX8-F1
#
_entry.id   AF-A0A5M3PTX8-F1
#
_cell.length_a   1.000
_cell.length_b   1.000
_cell.length_c   1.000
_cell.angle_alpha   90.00
_cell.angle_beta   90.00
_cell.angle_gamma   90.00
#
_symmetry.space_group_name_H-M   'P 1'
#
loop_
_entity.id
_entity.type
_entity.pdbx_description
1 polymer ?
#
loop_
_entity_poly.entity_id
_entity_poly.type
_entity_poly.pdbx_seq_one_letter_code
_entity_poly.pdbx_strand_id
1 'polypeptide(L)'
;MSFSASGLLLASLLYLILLFGIAWFTERGMVPRRWVRHPLVYVLSLGVYAGIWAVYGAVGMAAESGYGFLAYYLGISGAFLLAPVLLNPVMRIGRAYQLTSLADLFAYRYRSQWAGTLVTLCSGGAILALLSMQIQAVATSASILAPDTSPKLISVMFSMIVVLFAMLFGARRNQNSDNHQGLVLAIAFDSLVKLAALLVLGGVILFGVFDGMNGLERWLDNRTSPATTMTLSIDDGSWRALMLMSFAAALVLPHMYHMTFSENPSPKALAKASWGLPLYLLLLGLPVPLILWGGQELAVTTGPGFFAIGAAQALESPVLTLFMYIAGLSAASGLMIVSTLALAGMALNHVVLPLKTPKDQGDIYRWLQWIKRLLIAVIIFLALLFHEAVGKNLDLSILGAISLSGTLQLLPGALGVIYWPEGNRRGLIAGLIVGLTIWVVTLVLPFSHTANLLAWIDAPLIPDYTNWHIFTFVSLTANITVFALISILSTSTSEENSAAQACSLGALSRPQRRELLATSSSDFVRQLAEPLGYGVARREVERALSQLKLPNVEYRPYQLRRLRDQVEINLSGLLGPSVARDMVKRHLGFKPMAQGGTAQDIRYVERALGDYQNRLTGLAGELDNLRRHYRQTLQNLPIPACSVGEDGEILMWNHAMEALTGITADDVVGARLMALPEHWHLLLEDFNRGPDLHRYKHRLDLRGKPHWLNLHKAALSGPDHTEGGSIILVEDQTETRLLEDELMHSERLASVGRLAAGVAHEIGNPVTGISSLAQNLKLETDNPDILDTADQIQQQTRRISTILQSLMNFARTGNHAQANRYEPVTIHRCVEESINLLSLSDKGLGIHYINDCPPSLQVLGDEQRLVQVFVNLLANARDASPEGGTIRVSGKGDGYSAIIEVVDEGSGIPGDQLDHIFEPFYTTKAPNQGTGLGLSLVYSIIEEHYGNVQVDSPADADTGRGTCVRLRLPAYEPETGNIAISQNQRS
;
A
#
# COMPACT_ATOMS: atom_id res chain seq x y z
N MET A 1 59.92 -23.51 6.96
CA MET A 1 58.98 -24.57 7.40
C MET A 1 58.13 -25.00 6.21
N SER A 2 58.01 -26.31 5.94
CA SER A 2 57.17 -26.85 4.85
C SER A 2 55.90 -27.49 5.40
N PHE A 3 54.77 -27.24 4.74
CA PHE A 3 53.50 -27.90 5.04
C PHE A 3 53.26 -29.02 4.03
N SER A 4 52.50 -30.05 4.43
CA SER A 4 52.02 -31.05 3.48
C SER A 4 50.89 -30.45 2.62
N ALA A 5 50.91 -30.73 1.31
CA ALA A 5 49.87 -30.26 0.41
C ALA A 5 48.47 -30.81 0.77
N SER A 6 48.42 -32.05 1.26
CA SER A 6 47.19 -32.64 1.81
C SER A 6 46.68 -31.87 3.03
N GLY A 7 47.58 -31.40 3.90
CA GLY A 7 47.23 -30.55 5.05
C GLY A 7 46.65 -29.20 4.65
N LEU A 8 47.25 -28.52 3.66
CA LEU A 8 46.75 -27.24 3.15
C LEU A 8 45.40 -27.39 2.43
N LEU A 9 45.23 -28.45 1.64
CA LEU A 9 43.95 -28.75 0.98
C LEU A 9 42.86 -29.10 1.99
N LEU A 10 43.18 -29.87 3.03
CA LEU A 10 42.25 -30.19 4.12
C LEU A 10 41.84 -28.92 4.89
N ALA A 11 42.80 -28.05 5.23
CA ALA A 11 42.50 -26.77 5.86
C ALA A 11 41.59 -25.90 4.97
N SER A 12 41.84 -25.90 3.66
CA SER A 12 41.02 -25.16 2.70
C SER A 12 39.59 -25.70 2.60
N LEU A 13 39.45 -27.03 2.57
CA LEU A 13 38.15 -27.69 2.56
C LEU A 13 37.37 -27.42 3.86
N LEU A 14 38.02 -27.55 5.03
CA LEU A 14 37.41 -27.27 6.33
C LEU A 14 36.95 -25.82 6.45
N TYR A 15 37.73 -24.88 5.94
CA TYR A 15 37.35 -23.46 5.91
C TYR A 15 36.09 -23.22 5.07
N LEU A 16 36.00 -23.81 3.87
CA LEU A 16 34.81 -23.67 3.03
C LEU A 16 33.58 -24.39 3.61
N ILE A 17 33.77 -25.55 4.26
CA ILE A 17 32.72 -26.22 5.04
C ILE A 17 32.22 -25.31 6.16
N LEU A 18 33.12 -24.60 6.86
CA LEU A 18 32.75 -23.66 7.91
C LEU A 18 31.89 -22.51 7.36
N LEU A 19 32.31 -21.88 6.26
CA LEU A 19 31.52 -20.82 5.61
C LEU A 19 30.14 -21.31 5.19
N PHE A 20 30.07 -22.50 4.60
CA PHE A 20 28.80 -23.12 4.23
C PHE A 20 27.94 -23.46 5.46
N GLY A 21 28.56 -23.95 6.53
CA GLY A 21 27.89 -24.21 7.81
C GLY A 21 27.24 -22.95 8.36
N ILE A 22 27.97 -21.82 8.41
CA ILE A 22 27.45 -20.53 8.87
C ILE A 22 26.22 -20.11 8.04
N ALA A 23 26.31 -20.21 6.72
CA ALA A 23 25.18 -19.91 5.85
C ALA A 23 23.99 -20.82 6.13
N TRP A 24 24.22 -22.14 6.20
CA TRP A 24 23.18 -23.15 6.40
C TRP A 24 22.47 -23.05 7.76
N PHE A 25 23.22 -22.78 8.83
CA PHE A 25 22.64 -22.56 10.17
C PHE A 25 21.79 -21.28 10.22
N THR A 26 22.25 -20.22 9.56
CA THR A 26 21.50 -18.95 9.44
C THR A 26 20.19 -19.17 8.70
N GLU A 27 20.26 -19.92 7.62
CA GLU A 27 19.16 -20.28 6.76
C GLU A 27 18.11 -21.19 7.41
N ARG A 28 18.50 -22.01 8.40
CA ARG A 28 17.60 -22.81 9.23
C ARG A 28 17.00 -22.03 10.40
N GLY A 29 17.35 -20.75 10.56
CA GLY A 29 16.89 -19.92 11.66
C GLY A 29 17.51 -20.28 13.01
N MET A 30 18.60 -21.07 13.03
CA MET A 30 19.30 -21.45 14.27
C MET A 30 20.16 -20.30 14.81
N VAL A 31 20.57 -19.37 13.94
CA VAL A 31 21.29 -18.15 14.33
C VAL A 31 20.29 -17.07 14.78
N PRO A 32 20.50 -16.41 15.94
CA PRO A 32 19.60 -15.38 16.41
C PRO A 32 19.40 -14.25 15.39
N ARG A 33 18.14 -13.91 15.08
CA ARG A 33 17.77 -12.87 14.09
C ARG A 33 18.43 -11.50 14.35
N ARG A 34 18.76 -11.20 15.62
CA ARG A 34 19.46 -9.95 16.01
C ARG A 34 20.86 -9.86 15.40
N TRP A 35 21.57 -10.98 15.31
CA TRP A 35 22.93 -11.04 14.76
C TRP A 35 22.87 -10.93 13.23
N VAL A 36 21.97 -11.70 12.62
CA VAL A 36 21.78 -11.75 11.17
C VAL A 36 21.38 -10.39 10.59
N ARG A 37 20.54 -9.62 11.29
CA ARG A 37 20.07 -8.29 10.85
C ARG A 37 20.93 -7.14 11.36
N HIS A 38 22.06 -7.42 12.01
CA HIS A 38 22.91 -6.37 12.55
C HIS A 38 23.55 -5.57 11.40
N PRO A 39 23.59 -4.21 11.46
CA PRO A 39 24.15 -3.40 10.37
C PRO A 39 25.60 -3.72 10.01
N LEU A 40 26.42 -4.13 11.00
CA LEU A 40 27.82 -4.52 10.75
C LEU A 40 27.94 -5.73 9.83
N VAL A 41 26.98 -6.67 9.85
CA VAL A 41 27.02 -7.84 8.96
C VAL A 41 26.96 -7.38 7.50
N TYR A 42 26.07 -6.43 7.20
CA TYR A 42 26.01 -5.86 5.86
C TYR A 42 27.29 -5.10 5.49
N VAL A 43 27.83 -4.27 6.39
CA VAL A 43 29.09 -3.55 6.16
C VAL A 43 30.26 -4.50 5.87
N LEU A 44 30.43 -5.53 6.70
CA LEU A 44 31.49 -6.52 6.53
C LEU A 44 31.28 -7.38 5.27
N SER A 45 30.03 -7.63 4.88
CA SER A 45 29.73 -8.36 3.64
C SER A 45 30.18 -7.60 2.38
N LEU A 46 30.15 -6.27 2.40
CA LEU A 46 30.72 -5.43 1.34
C LEU A 46 32.25 -5.51 1.28
N GLY A 47 32.87 -6.00 2.35
CA GLY A 47 34.29 -6.36 2.40
C GLY A 47 34.69 -7.47 1.42
N VAL A 48 33.74 -8.11 0.72
CA VAL A 48 34.03 -8.98 -0.43
C VAL A 48 34.85 -8.27 -1.51
N TYR A 49 34.75 -6.94 -1.62
CA TYR A 49 35.60 -6.13 -2.49
C TYR A 49 37.09 -6.41 -2.22
N ALA A 50 37.46 -6.49 -0.94
CA ALA A 50 38.81 -6.78 -0.48
C ALA A 50 39.16 -8.26 -0.71
N GLY A 51 39.40 -8.59 -1.98
CA GLY A 51 39.89 -9.90 -2.42
C GLY A 51 41.40 -10.02 -2.29
N ILE A 52 42.01 -10.87 -3.11
CA ILE A 52 43.46 -11.09 -3.14
C ILE A 52 44.27 -9.79 -3.33
N TRP A 53 43.69 -8.80 -4.00
CA TRP A 53 44.30 -7.48 -4.15
C TRP A 53 44.56 -6.80 -2.81
N ALA A 54 43.65 -6.92 -1.82
CA ALA A 54 43.84 -6.31 -0.52
C ALA A 54 44.87 -7.05 0.35
N VAL A 55 44.91 -8.38 0.27
CA VAL A 55 45.76 -9.23 1.13
C VAL A 55 47.19 -9.33 0.60
N TYR A 56 47.37 -9.55 -0.71
CA TYR A 56 48.68 -9.75 -1.34
C TYR A 56 49.05 -8.61 -2.30
N GLY A 57 48.11 -8.18 -3.15
CA GLY A 57 48.37 -7.16 -4.17
C GLY A 57 48.80 -5.80 -3.59
N ALA A 58 48.21 -5.39 -2.47
CA ALA A 58 48.49 -4.11 -1.83
C ALA A 58 49.93 -4.01 -1.30
N VAL A 59 50.48 -5.12 -0.77
CA VAL A 59 51.87 -5.16 -0.28
C VAL A 59 52.85 -5.08 -1.45
N GLY A 60 52.57 -5.79 -2.55
CA GLY A 60 53.37 -5.70 -3.78
C GLY A 60 53.36 -4.29 -4.37
N MET A 61 52.16 -3.69 -4.47
CA MET A 61 52.00 -2.31 -4.95
C MET A 61 52.72 -1.31 -4.05
N ALA A 62 52.72 -1.52 -2.74
CA ALA A 62 53.44 -0.67 -1.79
C ALA A 62 54.97 -0.74 -1.99
N ALA A 63 55.48 -1.92 -2.34
CA ALA A 63 56.90 -2.09 -2.67
C ALA A 63 57.30 -1.37 -3.96
N GLU A 64 56.44 -1.41 -4.98
CA GLU A 64 56.71 -0.84 -6.31
C GLU A 64 56.44 0.68 -6.40
N SER A 65 55.38 1.15 -5.74
CA SER A 65 54.83 2.51 -5.91
C SER A 65 54.63 3.28 -4.60
N GLY A 66 55.17 2.80 -3.48
CA GLY A 66 55.06 3.46 -2.18
C GLY A 66 53.60 3.60 -1.71
N TYR A 67 53.14 4.81 -1.43
CA TYR A 67 51.73 5.06 -1.06
C TYR A 67 50.72 4.79 -2.19
N GLY A 68 51.18 4.39 -3.39
CA GLY A 68 50.32 4.11 -4.54
C GLY A 68 49.23 3.08 -4.26
N PHE A 69 49.48 2.10 -3.39
CA PHE A 69 48.51 1.07 -2.99
C PHE A 69 47.22 1.65 -2.38
N LEU A 70 47.27 2.85 -1.78
CA LEU A 70 46.11 3.51 -1.19
C LEU A 70 45.04 3.88 -2.22
N ALA A 71 45.39 4.03 -3.51
CA ALA A 71 44.41 4.30 -4.57
C ALA A 71 43.27 3.28 -4.59
N TYR A 72 43.59 2.00 -4.36
CA TYR A 72 42.62 0.92 -4.32
C TYR A 72 41.60 1.11 -3.18
N TYR A 73 42.09 1.43 -1.98
CA TYR A 73 41.25 1.64 -0.80
C TYR A 73 40.47 2.97 -0.86
N LEU A 74 41.12 4.05 -1.29
CA LEU A 74 40.53 5.39 -1.36
C LEU A 74 39.48 5.51 -2.46
N GLY A 75 39.67 4.86 -3.62
CA GLY A 75 38.72 4.93 -4.73
C GLY A 75 37.33 4.46 -4.33
N ILE A 76 37.21 3.21 -3.87
CA ILE A 76 35.91 2.68 -3.43
C ILE A 76 35.37 3.41 -2.20
N SER A 77 36.24 3.85 -1.28
CA SER A 77 35.83 4.63 -0.12
C SER A 77 35.18 5.95 -0.55
N GLY A 78 35.75 6.62 -1.56
CA GLY A 78 35.18 7.83 -2.17
C GLY A 78 33.79 7.58 -2.76
N ALA A 79 33.58 6.45 -3.44
CA ALA A 79 32.26 6.09 -3.98
C ALA A 79 31.20 5.90 -2.88
N PHE A 80 31.58 5.28 -1.76
CA PHE A 80 30.70 5.08 -0.60
C PHE A 80 30.46 6.36 0.21
N LEU A 81 31.46 7.23 0.35
CA LEU A 81 31.27 8.56 0.95
C LEU A 81 30.31 9.42 0.09
N LEU A 82 30.38 9.28 -1.24
CA LEU A 82 29.45 9.89 -2.19
C LEU A 82 28.15 9.08 -2.38
N ALA A 83 27.82 8.13 -1.49
CA ALA A 83 26.61 7.31 -1.60
C ALA A 83 25.31 8.12 -1.81
N PRO A 84 25.08 9.29 -1.17
CA PRO A 84 23.89 10.09 -1.44
C PRO A 84 23.71 10.51 -2.90
N VAL A 85 24.82 10.77 -3.58
CA VAL A 85 24.86 11.29 -4.94
C VAL A 85 24.94 10.14 -5.95
N LEU A 86 25.79 9.13 -5.69
CA LEU A 86 26.09 8.06 -6.64
C LEU A 86 25.26 6.78 -6.41
N LEU A 87 25.23 6.25 -5.18
CA LEU A 87 24.69 4.91 -4.91
C LEU A 87 23.18 4.92 -4.58
N ASN A 88 22.70 5.92 -3.84
CA ASN A 88 21.30 6.02 -3.44
C ASN A 88 20.33 6.14 -4.62
N PRO A 89 20.62 6.90 -5.70
CA PRO A 89 19.75 6.93 -6.88
C PRO A 89 19.64 5.56 -7.55
N VAL A 90 20.76 4.87 -7.73
CA VAL A 90 20.80 3.52 -8.32
C VAL A 90 20.03 2.52 -7.46
N MET A 91 20.22 2.55 -6.13
CA MET A 91 19.46 1.71 -5.20
C MET A 91 17.95 1.96 -5.29
N ARG A 92 17.53 3.22 -5.44
CA ARG A 92 16.11 3.58 -5.60
C ARG A 92 15.53 3.00 -6.87
N ILE A 93 16.21 3.16 -8.00
CA ILE A 93 15.78 2.62 -9.30
C ILE A 93 15.73 1.08 -9.23
N GLY A 94 16.78 0.46 -8.69
CA GLY A 94 16.87 -0.99 -8.54
C GLY A 94 15.74 -1.57 -7.70
N ARG A 95 15.39 -0.93 -6.58
CA ARG A 95 14.27 -1.39 -5.73
C ARG A 95 12.90 -1.09 -6.33
N ALA A 96 12.72 0.09 -6.93
CA ALA A 96 11.44 0.49 -7.53
C ALA A 96 11.06 -0.44 -8.69
N TYR A 97 12.04 -0.88 -9.48
CA TYR A 97 11.82 -1.73 -10.66
C TYR A 97 12.35 -3.17 -10.50
N GLN A 98 12.73 -3.58 -9.29
CA GLN A 98 13.25 -4.92 -8.96
C GLN A 98 14.39 -5.38 -9.90
N LEU A 99 15.28 -4.45 -10.22
CA LEU A 99 16.45 -4.69 -11.06
C LEU A 99 17.56 -5.27 -10.18
N THR A 100 17.96 -6.50 -10.47
CA THR A 100 18.88 -7.28 -9.61
C THR A 100 20.33 -7.24 -10.08
N SER A 101 20.59 -6.66 -11.25
CA SER A 101 21.92 -6.58 -11.86
C SER A 101 22.11 -5.28 -12.66
N LEU A 102 23.38 -4.93 -12.91
CA LEU A 102 23.73 -3.79 -13.77
C LEU A 102 23.21 -3.97 -15.21
N ALA A 103 23.20 -5.21 -15.72
CA ALA A 103 22.63 -5.52 -17.03
C ALA A 103 21.12 -5.24 -17.09
N ASP A 104 20.39 -5.54 -16.01
CA ASP A 104 18.97 -5.19 -15.89
C ASP A 104 18.77 -3.68 -15.90
N LEU A 105 19.63 -2.93 -15.20
CA LEU A 105 19.59 -1.46 -15.18
C LEU A 105 19.74 -0.87 -16.59
N PHE A 106 20.68 -1.39 -17.38
CA PHE A 106 20.93 -0.91 -18.74
C PHE A 106 19.81 -1.32 -19.69
N ALA A 107 19.37 -2.58 -19.62
CA ALA A 107 18.26 -3.07 -20.43
C ALA A 107 16.97 -2.26 -20.16
N TYR A 108 16.74 -1.88 -18.91
CA TYR A 108 15.60 -1.07 -18.50
C TYR A 108 15.71 0.38 -18.98
N ARG A 109 16.83 1.07 -18.66
CA ARG A 109 17.05 2.49 -18.99
C ARG A 109 17.06 2.78 -20.48
N TYR A 110 17.69 1.90 -21.27
CA TYR A 110 17.92 2.10 -22.71
C TYR A 110 16.95 1.29 -23.57
N ARG A 111 15.93 0.65 -22.98
CA ARG A 111 14.90 -0.13 -23.71
C ARG A 111 15.50 -1.06 -24.78
N SER A 112 16.57 -1.76 -24.42
CA SER A 112 17.33 -2.59 -25.35
C SER A 112 17.86 -3.84 -24.66
N GLN A 113 17.43 -5.01 -25.14
CA GLN A 113 17.94 -6.30 -24.67
C GLN A 113 19.44 -6.46 -24.98
N TRP A 114 19.88 -5.98 -26.15
CA TRP A 114 21.29 -5.97 -26.55
C TRP A 114 22.18 -5.19 -25.59
N ALA A 115 21.67 -4.12 -24.96
CA ALA A 115 22.43 -3.39 -23.95
C ALA A 115 22.74 -4.29 -22.73
N GLY A 116 21.75 -5.04 -22.23
CA GLY A 116 21.94 -5.99 -21.13
C GLY A 116 22.87 -7.15 -21.50
N THR A 117 22.72 -7.71 -22.71
CA THR A 117 23.60 -8.78 -23.22
C THR A 117 25.05 -8.30 -23.34
N LEU A 118 25.28 -7.10 -23.89
CA LEU A 118 26.63 -6.55 -24.06
C LEU A 118 27.31 -6.27 -22.72
N VAL A 119 26.58 -5.72 -21.75
CA VAL A 119 27.06 -5.52 -20.36
C VAL A 119 27.46 -6.85 -19.73
N THR A 120 26.66 -7.90 -19.95
CA THR A 120 26.92 -9.24 -19.43
C THR A 120 28.16 -9.87 -20.05
N LEU A 121 28.34 -9.76 -21.37
CA LEU A 121 29.52 -10.28 -22.07
C LEU A 121 30.80 -9.52 -21.66
N CYS A 122 30.73 -8.19 -21.59
CA CYS A 122 31.80 -7.34 -21.08
C CYS A 122 32.22 -7.75 -19.65
N SER A 123 31.24 -7.82 -18.75
CA SER A 123 31.45 -8.23 -17.37
C SER A 123 32.05 -9.62 -17.28
N GLY A 124 31.58 -10.56 -18.12
CA GLY A 124 32.10 -11.92 -18.20
C GLY A 124 33.58 -11.95 -18.58
N GLY A 125 33.95 -11.29 -19.69
CA GLY A 125 35.34 -11.21 -20.13
C GLY A 125 36.27 -10.58 -19.10
N ALA A 126 35.85 -9.48 -18.48
CA ALA A 126 36.64 -8.80 -17.45
C ALA A 126 36.76 -9.61 -16.15
N ILE A 127 35.70 -10.32 -15.73
CA ILE A 127 35.71 -11.17 -14.53
C ILE A 127 36.62 -12.40 -14.73
N LEU A 128 36.80 -12.93 -15.95
CA LEU A 128 37.73 -14.05 -16.16
C LEU A 128 39.15 -13.72 -15.69
N ALA A 129 39.64 -12.51 -15.99
CA ALA A 129 40.94 -12.03 -15.50
C ALA A 129 40.94 -11.89 -13.96
N LEU A 130 39.84 -11.41 -13.36
CA LEU A 130 39.70 -11.32 -11.90
C LEU A 130 39.75 -12.68 -11.20
N LEU A 131 39.02 -13.65 -11.73
CA LEU A 131 38.96 -15.01 -11.20
C LEU A 131 40.30 -15.73 -11.41
N SER A 132 40.96 -15.52 -12.56
CA SER A 132 42.32 -16.00 -12.81
C SER A 132 43.30 -15.45 -11.78
N MET A 133 43.21 -14.16 -11.43
CA MET A 133 44.02 -13.57 -10.36
C MET A 133 43.80 -14.28 -9.02
N GLN A 134 42.55 -14.63 -8.69
CA GLN A 134 42.25 -15.35 -7.45
C GLN A 134 42.87 -16.76 -7.45
N ILE A 135 42.73 -17.49 -8.56
CA ILE A 135 43.27 -18.85 -8.73
C ILE A 135 44.79 -18.83 -8.61
N GLN A 136 45.46 -17.89 -9.29
CA GLN A 136 46.91 -17.75 -9.27
C GLN A 136 47.44 -17.48 -7.86
N ALA A 137 46.83 -16.56 -7.13
CA ALA A 137 47.30 -16.21 -5.79
C ALA A 137 47.17 -17.36 -4.79
N VAL A 138 46.10 -18.15 -4.88
CA VAL A 138 45.94 -19.38 -4.06
C VAL A 138 46.96 -20.45 -4.48
N ALA A 139 47.18 -20.64 -5.78
CA ALA A 139 48.16 -21.60 -6.27
C ALA A 139 49.59 -21.25 -5.85
N THR A 140 50.00 -19.98 -5.99
CA THR A 140 51.33 -19.49 -5.61
C THR A 140 51.52 -19.47 -4.10
N SER A 141 50.54 -19.03 -3.31
CA SER A 141 50.65 -19.08 -1.85
C SER A 141 50.77 -20.51 -1.33
N ALA A 142 50.05 -21.47 -1.92
CA ALA A 142 50.17 -22.87 -1.55
C ALA A 142 51.51 -23.48 -2.01
N SER A 143 52.05 -23.13 -3.18
CA SER A 143 53.35 -23.64 -3.64
C SER A 143 54.52 -23.11 -2.83
N ILE A 144 54.43 -21.90 -2.27
CA ILE A 144 55.41 -21.36 -1.31
C ILE A 144 55.45 -22.22 -0.03
N LEU A 145 54.31 -22.76 0.40
CA LEU A 145 54.19 -23.56 1.63
C LEU A 145 54.45 -25.06 1.40
N ALA A 146 54.11 -25.58 0.21
CA ALA A 146 54.24 -26.98 -0.19
C ALA A 146 54.95 -27.09 -1.55
N PRO A 147 56.29 -26.91 -1.60
CA PRO A 147 57.05 -26.84 -2.85
C PRO A 147 57.04 -28.14 -3.67
N ASP A 148 56.80 -29.29 -3.04
CA ASP A 148 56.79 -30.60 -3.69
C ASP A 148 55.53 -30.86 -4.56
N THR A 149 54.57 -29.93 -4.58
CA THR A 149 53.30 -30.09 -5.30
C THR A 149 53.20 -29.16 -6.49
N SER A 150 52.73 -29.71 -7.62
CA SER A 150 52.49 -28.92 -8.83
C SER A 150 51.49 -27.77 -8.58
N PRO A 151 51.84 -26.51 -8.87
CA PRO A 151 50.92 -25.38 -8.77
C PRO A 151 49.65 -25.57 -9.61
N LYS A 152 49.75 -26.27 -10.73
CA LYS A 152 48.62 -26.62 -11.61
C LYS A 152 47.65 -27.59 -10.94
N LEU A 153 48.15 -28.56 -10.19
CA LEU A 153 47.27 -29.48 -9.45
C LEU A 153 46.47 -28.70 -8.38
N ILE A 154 47.12 -27.75 -7.71
CA ILE A 154 46.49 -26.90 -6.69
C ILE A 154 45.42 -26.00 -7.31
N SER A 155 45.71 -25.34 -8.44
CA SER A 155 44.74 -24.46 -9.13
C SER A 155 43.49 -25.21 -9.57
N VAL A 156 43.64 -26.43 -10.11
CA VAL A 156 42.54 -27.32 -10.52
C VAL A 156 41.72 -27.78 -9.31
N MET A 157 42.37 -28.29 -8.27
CA MET A 157 41.70 -28.77 -7.05
C MET A 157 40.93 -27.65 -6.36
N PHE A 158 41.55 -26.48 -6.20
CA PHE A 158 40.90 -25.31 -5.62
C PHE A 158 39.67 -24.89 -6.44
N SER A 159 39.80 -24.81 -7.76
CA SER A 159 38.68 -24.46 -8.64
C SER A 159 37.54 -25.46 -8.56
N MET A 160 37.83 -26.76 -8.48
CA MET A 160 36.82 -27.81 -8.33
C MET A 160 36.07 -27.69 -6.99
N ILE A 161 36.79 -27.42 -5.91
CA ILE A 161 36.19 -27.18 -4.59
C ILE A 161 35.29 -25.94 -4.65
N VAL A 162 35.77 -24.82 -5.21
CA VAL A 162 34.96 -23.59 -5.35
C VAL A 162 33.72 -23.82 -6.22
N VAL A 163 33.81 -24.59 -7.31
CA VAL A 163 32.66 -24.98 -8.14
C VAL A 163 31.62 -25.74 -7.33
N LEU A 164 32.03 -26.75 -6.55
CA LEU A 164 31.13 -27.53 -5.70
C LEU A 164 30.39 -26.63 -4.70
N PHE A 165 31.12 -25.77 -3.99
CA PHE A 165 30.52 -24.85 -3.02
C PHE A 165 29.63 -23.80 -3.69
N ALA A 166 30.09 -23.15 -4.75
CA ALA A 166 29.31 -22.16 -5.49
C ALA A 166 28.01 -22.76 -6.05
N MET A 167 28.05 -24.01 -6.54
CA MET A 167 26.84 -24.73 -6.94
C MET A 167 25.93 -24.98 -5.75
N LEU A 168 26.42 -25.45 -4.61
CA LEU A 168 25.60 -25.69 -3.41
C LEU A 168 24.90 -24.41 -2.92
N PHE A 169 25.56 -23.25 -3.03
CA PHE A 169 24.99 -21.94 -2.73
C PHE A 169 23.97 -21.49 -3.80
N GLY A 170 24.34 -21.54 -5.09
CA GLY A 170 23.49 -21.08 -6.21
C GLY A 170 22.30 -21.99 -6.51
N ALA A 171 22.34 -23.24 -6.04
CA ALA A 171 21.36 -24.31 -6.23
C ALA A 171 20.10 -24.20 -5.37
N ARG A 172 20.21 -23.61 -4.17
CA ARG A 172 19.32 -23.99 -3.08
C ARG A 172 18.05 -23.17 -2.94
N ARG A 173 17.96 -21.93 -3.41
CA ARG A 173 16.89 -21.04 -2.91
C ARG A 173 16.39 -20.05 -3.97
N ASN A 174 15.18 -20.33 -4.47
CA ASN A 174 14.31 -19.33 -5.11
C ASN A 174 12.92 -19.32 -4.43
N GLN A 175 12.85 -19.75 -3.17
CA GLN A 175 11.63 -19.71 -2.37
C GLN A 175 11.81 -18.71 -1.24
N ASN A 176 10.95 -17.69 -1.27
CA ASN A 176 10.80 -16.55 -0.39
C ASN A 176 11.74 -15.37 -0.63
N SER A 177 11.09 -14.22 -0.79
CA SER A 177 11.61 -12.84 -0.74
C SER A 177 12.32 -12.48 0.57
N ASP A 178 12.58 -13.45 1.46
CA ASP A 178 13.39 -13.26 2.65
C ASP A 178 14.85 -13.41 2.22
N ASN A 179 15.46 -12.25 1.94
CA ASN A 179 16.87 -11.97 1.59
C ASN A 179 17.86 -13.09 1.89
N HIS A 180 18.90 -13.25 1.05
CA HIS A 180 19.99 -14.23 1.18
C HIS A 180 20.91 -13.97 2.41
N GLN A 181 20.32 -13.92 3.59
CA GLN A 181 20.94 -13.58 4.87
C GLN A 181 22.05 -14.55 5.25
N GLY A 182 21.93 -15.84 4.86
CA GLY A 182 22.97 -16.83 5.07
C GLY A 182 24.24 -16.55 4.27
N LEU A 183 24.10 -16.18 2.99
CA LEU A 183 25.24 -15.84 2.13
C LEU A 183 25.92 -14.56 2.63
N VAL A 184 25.13 -13.53 2.94
CA VAL A 184 25.64 -12.24 3.44
C VAL A 184 26.42 -12.43 4.76
N LEU A 185 25.92 -13.27 5.68
CA LEU A 185 26.62 -13.55 6.94
C LEU A 185 27.92 -14.34 6.74
N ALA A 186 27.93 -15.33 5.84
CA ALA A 186 29.14 -16.09 5.53
C ALA A 186 30.23 -15.18 4.94
N ILE A 187 29.87 -14.27 4.04
CA ILE A 187 30.80 -13.29 3.46
C ILE A 187 31.26 -12.26 4.51
N ALA A 188 30.38 -11.84 5.42
CA ALA A 188 30.76 -10.95 6.52
C ALA A 188 31.81 -11.60 7.45
N PHE A 189 31.63 -12.89 7.75
CA PHE A 189 32.62 -13.68 8.50
C PHE A 189 33.93 -13.81 7.72
N ASP A 190 33.85 -14.09 6.42
CA ASP A 190 35.00 -14.17 5.52
C ASP A 190 35.84 -12.87 5.53
N SER A 191 35.19 -11.70 5.44
CA SER A 191 35.85 -10.40 5.57
C SER A 191 36.49 -10.16 6.94
N LEU A 192 35.87 -10.65 8.01
CA LEU A 192 36.41 -10.54 9.37
C LEU A 192 37.71 -11.35 9.53
N VAL A 193 37.78 -12.53 8.92
CA VAL A 193 38.99 -13.38 8.94
C VAL A 193 40.18 -12.65 8.31
N LYS A 194 39.97 -12.00 7.15
CA LYS A 194 41.01 -11.22 6.45
C LYS A 194 41.53 -10.07 7.31
N LEU A 195 40.58 -9.31 7.90
CA LEU A 195 40.90 -8.18 8.75
C LEU A 195 41.70 -8.61 9.99
N ALA A 196 41.25 -9.67 10.66
CA ALA A 196 41.93 -10.21 11.83
C ALA A 196 43.34 -10.70 11.47
N ALA A 197 43.50 -11.42 10.36
CA ALA A 197 44.81 -11.92 9.91
C ALA A 197 45.83 -10.81 9.66
N LEU A 198 45.43 -9.78 8.91
CA LEU A 198 46.33 -8.66 8.60
C LEU A 198 46.66 -7.81 9.83
N LEU A 199 45.68 -7.52 10.70
CA LEU A 199 45.93 -6.76 11.93
C LEU A 199 46.81 -7.54 12.92
N VAL A 200 46.57 -8.84 13.09
CA VAL A 200 47.39 -9.70 13.96
C VAL A 200 48.82 -9.77 13.42
N LEU A 201 49.01 -9.99 12.12
CA LEU A 201 50.34 -10.00 11.52
C LEU A 201 51.04 -8.64 11.67
N GLY A 202 50.34 -7.54 11.39
CA GLY A 202 50.89 -6.19 11.55
C GLY A 202 51.30 -5.89 13.00
N GLY A 203 50.49 -6.31 13.97
CA GLY A 203 50.83 -6.21 15.40
C GLY A 203 52.02 -7.07 15.80
N VAL A 204 52.08 -8.32 15.34
CA VAL A 204 53.22 -9.22 15.57
C VAL A 204 54.51 -8.65 14.98
N ILE A 205 54.46 -8.06 13.79
CA ILE A 205 55.63 -7.40 13.19
C ILE A 205 56.03 -6.17 14.01
N LEU A 206 55.09 -5.30 14.36
CA LEU A 206 55.38 -4.09 15.12
C LEU A 206 56.04 -4.38 16.48
N PHE A 207 55.51 -5.34 17.24
CA PHE A 207 56.04 -5.64 18.58
C PHE A 207 57.12 -6.72 18.58
N GLY A 208 57.08 -7.68 17.66
CA GLY A 208 58.01 -8.81 17.62
C GLY A 208 59.25 -8.58 16.76
N VAL A 209 59.15 -7.81 15.67
CA VAL A 209 60.29 -7.50 14.79
C VAL A 209 60.89 -6.14 15.15
N PHE A 210 60.04 -5.13 15.37
CA PHE A 210 60.49 -3.76 15.60
C PHE A 210 60.54 -3.34 17.08
N ASP A 211 60.17 -4.20 18.02
CA ASP A 211 60.17 -3.89 19.47
C ASP A 211 59.33 -2.64 19.83
N GLY A 212 58.20 -2.47 19.13
CA GLY A 212 57.25 -1.38 19.32
C GLY A 212 57.49 -0.16 18.42
N MET A 213 56.70 0.90 18.64
CA MET A 213 56.72 2.10 17.79
C MET A 213 58.07 2.81 17.79
N ASN A 214 58.73 2.89 18.94
CA ASN A 214 60.03 3.54 19.08
C ASN A 214 61.16 2.79 18.35
N GLY A 215 61.06 1.45 18.23
CA GLY A 215 62.03 0.69 17.46
C GLY A 215 61.77 0.73 15.97
N LEU A 216 60.50 0.81 15.55
CA LEU A 216 60.14 1.09 14.16
C LEU A 216 60.67 2.46 13.71
N GLU A 217 60.49 3.50 14.54
CA GLU A 217 61.00 4.86 14.25
C GLU A 217 62.52 4.86 14.07
N ARG A 218 63.26 4.23 15.01
CA ARG A 218 64.72 4.06 14.88
C ARG A 218 65.13 3.30 13.62
N TRP A 219 64.36 2.28 13.22
CA TRP A 219 64.63 1.53 12.01
C TRP A 219 64.43 2.38 10.74
N LEU A 220 63.35 3.17 10.70
CA LEU A 220 63.05 4.09 9.60
C LEU A 220 64.12 5.18 9.46
N ASP A 221 64.57 5.76 10.59
CA ASP A 221 65.62 6.79 10.59
C ASP A 221 66.97 6.24 10.11
N ASN A 222 67.29 4.98 10.43
CA ASN A 222 68.54 4.34 10.05
C ASN A 222 68.59 3.90 8.58
N ARG A 223 67.45 3.68 7.91
CA ARG A 223 67.39 3.27 6.49
C ARG A 223 66.86 4.41 5.61
N THR A 224 67.77 5.29 5.18
CA THR A 224 67.51 6.32 4.15
C THR A 224 67.68 5.77 2.72
N SER A 225 67.21 4.55 2.44
CA SER A 225 67.18 4.03 1.06
C SER A 225 65.88 4.40 0.33
N PRO A 226 65.89 4.64 -1.00
CA PRO A 226 64.67 4.90 -1.79
C PRO A 226 63.60 3.81 -1.66
N ALA A 227 64.00 2.55 -1.40
CA ALA A 227 63.11 1.40 -1.19
C ALA A 227 62.38 1.39 0.18
N THR A 228 62.79 2.27 1.10
CA THR A 228 62.17 2.48 2.42
C THR A 228 61.32 3.75 2.46
N THR A 229 61.54 4.68 1.53
CA THR A 229 60.77 5.91 1.44
C THR A 229 59.42 5.61 0.78
N MET A 230 58.34 5.61 1.57
CA MET A 230 56.98 5.65 1.05
C MET A 230 56.73 7.01 0.37
N THR A 231 57.31 7.23 -0.80
CA THR A 231 57.09 8.46 -1.57
C THR A 231 55.95 8.24 -2.55
N LEU A 232 55.02 9.19 -2.59
CA LEU A 232 53.99 9.24 -3.63
C LEU A 232 54.55 10.05 -4.80
N SER A 233 54.83 9.41 -5.94
CA SER A 233 55.04 10.12 -7.20
C SER A 233 53.69 10.65 -7.69
N ILE A 234 53.38 11.93 -7.39
CA ILE A 234 52.09 12.59 -7.74
C ILE A 234 51.84 12.61 -9.27
N ASP A 235 52.89 12.48 -10.08
CA ASP A 235 52.83 12.38 -11.55
C ASP A 235 52.55 10.97 -12.09
N ASP A 236 52.32 9.98 -11.22
CA ASP A 236 52.07 8.62 -11.66
C ASP A 236 50.63 8.43 -12.19
N GLY A 237 50.51 8.27 -13.50
CA GLY A 237 49.24 8.01 -14.18
C GLY A 237 48.59 6.68 -13.74
N SER A 238 49.37 5.71 -13.23
CA SER A 238 48.87 4.43 -12.75
C SER A 238 48.01 4.58 -11.48
N TRP A 239 48.42 5.46 -10.57
CA TRP A 239 47.68 5.75 -9.34
C TRP A 239 46.30 6.35 -9.63
N ARG A 240 46.24 7.32 -10.56
CA ARG A 240 44.99 7.97 -10.98
C ARG A 240 44.05 6.97 -11.65
N ALA A 241 44.58 6.12 -12.53
CA ALA A 241 43.80 5.06 -13.17
C ALA A 241 43.26 4.06 -12.14
N LEU A 242 44.10 3.60 -11.20
CA LEU A 242 43.70 2.65 -10.16
C LEU A 242 42.65 3.24 -9.22
N MET A 243 42.78 4.52 -8.83
CA MET A 243 41.78 5.20 -8.02
C MET A 243 40.44 5.28 -8.75
N LEU A 244 40.43 5.70 -10.03
CA LEU A 244 39.20 5.79 -10.83
C LEU A 244 38.55 4.42 -11.02
N MET A 245 39.34 3.40 -11.35
CA MET A 245 38.87 2.02 -11.46
C MET A 245 38.25 1.50 -10.17
N SER A 246 38.89 1.77 -9.04
CA SER A 246 38.42 1.35 -7.72
C SER A 246 37.21 2.16 -7.26
N PHE A 247 37.10 3.42 -7.65
CA PHE A 247 35.89 4.22 -7.47
C PHE A 247 34.72 3.66 -8.28
N ALA A 248 34.95 3.38 -9.56
CA ALA A 248 33.94 2.80 -10.45
C ALA A 248 33.46 1.43 -9.96
N ALA A 249 34.35 0.64 -9.37
CA ALA A 249 34.09 -0.70 -8.87
C ALA A 249 32.85 -0.82 -7.98
N ALA A 250 32.58 0.20 -7.16
CA ALA A 250 31.40 0.22 -6.29
C ALA A 250 30.08 0.06 -7.06
N LEU A 251 30.05 0.49 -8.33
CA LEU A 251 28.89 0.48 -9.19
C LEU A 251 28.98 -0.56 -10.31
N VAL A 252 30.14 -0.70 -10.96
CA VAL A 252 30.24 -1.47 -12.21
C VAL A 252 30.63 -2.93 -12.04
N LEU A 253 31.27 -3.31 -10.92
CA LEU A 253 31.64 -4.71 -10.69
C LEU A 253 30.39 -5.52 -10.33
N PRO A 254 30.09 -6.63 -11.04
CA PRO A 254 28.86 -7.38 -10.82
C PRO A 254 28.63 -7.88 -9.39
N HIS A 255 29.68 -8.36 -8.71
CA HIS A 255 29.56 -8.79 -7.32
C HIS A 255 29.33 -7.60 -6.37
N MET A 256 29.94 -6.44 -6.63
CA MET A 256 29.73 -5.24 -5.83
C MET A 256 28.33 -4.69 -6.04
N TYR A 257 27.84 -4.65 -7.27
CA TYR A 257 26.46 -4.27 -7.58
C TYR A 257 25.48 -5.18 -6.86
N HIS A 258 25.66 -6.50 -6.98
CA HIS A 258 24.80 -7.50 -6.34
C HIS A 258 24.77 -7.33 -4.82
N MET A 259 25.93 -7.20 -4.17
CA MET A 259 26.00 -7.05 -2.71
C MET A 259 25.48 -5.69 -2.22
N THR A 260 25.72 -4.61 -2.96
CA THR A 260 25.33 -3.24 -2.55
C THR A 260 23.84 -2.96 -2.76
N PHE A 261 23.22 -3.55 -3.80
CA PHE A 261 21.85 -3.23 -4.20
C PHE A 261 20.89 -4.40 -3.99
N SER A 262 21.24 -5.59 -4.45
CA SER A 262 20.34 -6.76 -4.44
C SER A 262 20.26 -7.41 -3.06
N GLU A 263 21.39 -7.53 -2.34
CA GLU A 263 21.43 -8.12 -0.99
C GLU A 263 21.20 -7.13 0.14
N ASN A 264 20.87 -5.88 -0.18
CA ASN A 264 20.76 -4.83 0.81
C ASN A 264 19.50 -5.01 1.68
N PRO A 265 19.63 -5.16 3.02
CA PRO A 265 18.49 -5.40 3.89
C PRO A 265 17.58 -4.18 4.07
N SER A 266 18.09 -2.94 3.94
CA SER A 266 17.27 -1.73 4.08
C SER A 266 17.98 -0.49 3.55
N PRO A 267 17.26 0.57 3.11
CA PRO A 267 17.91 1.79 2.62
C PRO A 267 18.79 2.47 3.70
N LYS A 268 18.44 2.28 4.98
CA LYS A 268 19.21 2.77 6.13
C LYS A 268 20.55 2.02 6.29
N ALA A 269 20.66 0.79 5.81
CA ALA A 269 21.90 0.02 5.88
C ALA A 269 22.98 0.60 4.95
N LEU A 270 22.61 1.09 3.77
CA LEU A 270 23.53 1.77 2.85
C LEU A 270 24.10 3.06 3.47
N ALA A 271 23.26 3.82 4.18
CA ALA A 271 23.70 5.02 4.89
C ALA A 271 24.68 4.75 6.05
N LYS A 272 24.64 3.55 6.66
CA LYS A 272 25.66 3.12 7.63
C LYS A 272 26.91 2.61 6.94
N ALA A 273 26.74 1.89 5.82
CA ALA A 273 27.85 1.39 5.01
C ALA A 273 28.69 2.51 4.37
N SER A 274 28.11 3.69 4.13
CA SER A 274 28.85 4.85 3.59
C SER A 274 30.05 5.26 4.46
N TRP A 275 29.99 5.00 5.76
CA TRP A 275 31.10 5.21 6.70
C TRP A 275 31.76 3.89 7.15
N GLY A 276 30.97 2.84 7.30
CA GLY A 276 31.46 1.55 7.76
C GLY A 276 32.44 0.87 6.80
N LEU A 277 32.20 0.93 5.48
CA LEU A 277 33.11 0.32 4.51
C LEU A 277 34.45 1.07 4.41
N PRO A 278 34.48 2.42 4.31
CA PRO A 278 35.74 3.16 4.40
C PRO A 278 36.55 2.85 5.67
N LEU A 279 35.88 2.73 6.83
CA LEU A 279 36.56 2.35 8.08
C LEU A 279 37.15 0.94 8.00
N TYR A 280 36.41 -0.03 7.47
CA TYR A 280 36.91 -1.39 7.27
C TYR A 280 38.14 -1.44 6.35
N LEU A 281 38.10 -0.71 5.24
CA LEU A 281 39.22 -0.65 4.28
C LEU A 281 40.43 0.09 4.84
N LEU A 282 40.22 1.12 5.67
CA LEU A 282 41.30 1.80 6.39
C LEU A 282 42.01 0.82 7.34
N LEU A 283 41.25 0.03 8.11
CA LEU A 283 41.81 -0.96 9.02
C LEU A 283 42.55 -2.09 8.28
N LEU A 284 42.09 -2.48 7.09
CA LEU A 284 42.83 -3.42 6.22
C LEU A 284 44.11 -2.83 5.64
N GLY A 285 44.11 -1.53 5.29
CA GLY A 285 45.26 -0.85 4.70
C GLY A 285 46.36 -0.53 5.70
N LEU A 286 46.03 -0.36 6.98
CA LEU A 286 46.98 0.08 8.02
C LEU A 286 48.18 -0.89 8.22
N PRO A 287 48.00 -2.22 8.23
CA PRO A 287 49.12 -3.16 8.34
C PRO A 287 50.02 -3.26 7.09
N VAL A 288 49.59 -2.75 5.93
CA VAL A 288 50.31 -2.97 4.65
C VAL A 288 51.75 -2.44 4.70
N PRO A 289 52.02 -1.19 5.13
CA PRO A 289 53.38 -0.70 5.34
C PRO A 289 54.19 -1.55 6.33
N LEU A 290 53.57 -1.96 7.44
CA LEU A 290 54.25 -2.77 8.46
C LEU A 290 54.67 -4.12 7.90
N ILE A 291 53.80 -4.77 7.11
CA ILE A 291 54.10 -6.05 6.46
C ILE A 291 55.23 -5.88 5.43
N LEU A 292 55.22 -4.79 4.67
CA LEU A 292 56.29 -4.49 3.71
C LEU A 292 57.64 -4.33 4.41
N TRP A 293 57.72 -3.44 5.40
CA TRP A 293 58.95 -3.16 6.14
C TRP A 293 59.42 -4.37 6.94
N GLY A 294 58.51 -5.10 7.57
CA GLY A 294 58.82 -6.34 8.29
C GLY A 294 59.39 -7.41 7.35
N GLY A 295 58.85 -7.54 6.14
CA GLY A 295 59.39 -8.45 5.13
C GLY A 295 60.81 -8.07 4.67
N GLN A 296 61.08 -6.77 4.54
CA GLN A 296 62.42 -6.25 4.22
C GLN A 296 63.42 -6.48 5.37
N GLU A 297 63.01 -6.25 6.61
CA GLU A 297 63.87 -6.43 7.78
C GLU A 297 64.17 -7.92 8.06
N LEU A 298 63.17 -8.78 7.88
CA LEU A 298 63.33 -10.23 7.99
C LEU A 298 64.03 -10.84 6.76
N ALA A 299 64.43 -10.04 5.77
CA ALA A 299 65.08 -10.46 4.52
C ALA A 299 64.32 -11.62 3.82
N VAL A 300 63.00 -11.50 3.76
CA VAL A 300 62.11 -12.51 3.18
C VAL A 300 62.43 -12.71 1.70
N THR A 301 62.56 -13.97 1.27
CA THR A 301 62.97 -14.35 -0.09
C THR A 301 61.84 -14.43 -1.12
N THR A 302 60.58 -14.43 -0.67
CA THR A 302 59.40 -14.43 -1.56
C THR A 302 59.23 -13.07 -2.24
N GLY A 303 58.50 -13.00 -3.35
CA GLY A 303 58.15 -11.70 -3.96
C GLY A 303 57.37 -10.79 -2.99
N PRO A 304 57.45 -9.44 -3.12
CA PRO A 304 56.84 -8.51 -2.17
C PRO A 304 55.34 -8.69 -1.95
N GLY A 305 54.59 -9.10 -2.98
CA GLY A 305 53.15 -9.41 -2.84
C GLY A 305 52.84 -10.56 -1.87
N PHE A 306 53.80 -11.47 -1.61
CA PHE A 306 53.64 -12.59 -0.69
C PHE A 306 54.40 -12.42 0.63
N PHE A 307 54.95 -11.23 0.92
CA PHE A 307 55.62 -10.94 2.19
C PHE A 307 54.74 -11.21 3.41
N ALA A 308 53.41 -11.11 3.29
CA ALA A 308 52.52 -11.46 4.40
C ALA A 308 52.67 -12.92 4.86
N ILE A 309 52.82 -13.87 3.92
CA ILE A 309 53.12 -15.27 4.23
C ILE A 309 54.59 -15.45 4.55
N GLY A 310 55.48 -14.85 3.77
CA GLY A 310 56.92 -15.02 3.93
C GLY A 310 57.44 -14.50 5.27
N ALA A 311 56.93 -13.36 5.75
CA ALA A 311 57.25 -12.83 7.08
C ALA A 311 56.75 -13.77 8.18
N ALA A 312 55.55 -14.33 8.05
CA ALA A 312 55.05 -15.31 9.00
C ALA A 312 55.90 -16.60 9.04
N GLN A 313 56.47 -17.03 7.90
CA GLN A 313 57.41 -18.14 7.84
C GLN A 313 58.77 -17.78 8.46
N ALA A 314 59.28 -16.58 8.22
CA ALA A 314 60.54 -16.09 8.77
C ALA A 314 60.48 -15.92 10.31
N LEU A 315 59.29 -15.64 10.85
CA LEU A 315 59.01 -15.64 12.29
C LEU A 315 58.86 -17.05 12.90
N GLU A 316 59.05 -18.11 12.11
CA GLU A 316 58.99 -19.51 12.54
C GLU A 316 57.68 -19.93 13.24
N SER A 317 56.57 -19.25 12.94
CA SER A 317 55.27 -19.51 13.57
C SER A 317 54.30 -20.26 12.62
N PRO A 318 54.09 -21.58 12.79
CA PRO A 318 53.23 -22.36 11.90
C PRO A 318 51.77 -21.93 11.97
N VAL A 319 51.31 -21.47 13.14
CA VAL A 319 49.94 -20.97 13.33
C VAL A 319 49.73 -19.69 12.53
N LEU A 320 50.68 -18.76 12.59
CA LEU A 320 50.60 -17.49 11.87
C LEU A 320 50.68 -17.70 10.36
N THR A 321 51.57 -18.59 9.89
CA THR A 321 51.67 -18.95 8.47
C THR A 321 50.36 -19.54 7.95
N LEU A 322 49.76 -20.50 8.68
CA LEU A 322 48.48 -21.10 8.29
C LEU A 322 47.34 -20.07 8.32
N PHE A 323 47.35 -19.16 9.29
CA PHE A 323 46.32 -18.11 9.40
C PHE A 323 46.39 -17.14 8.21
N MET A 324 47.59 -16.74 7.77
CA MET A 324 47.78 -15.92 6.58
C MET A 324 47.41 -16.66 5.29
N TYR A 325 47.70 -17.96 5.20
CA TYR A 325 47.22 -18.79 4.09
C TYR A 325 45.69 -18.83 4.02
N ILE A 326 45.02 -19.03 5.16
CA ILE A 326 43.56 -18.99 5.26
C ILE A 326 43.02 -17.61 4.87
N ALA A 327 43.69 -16.52 5.24
CA ALA A 327 43.29 -15.17 4.81
C ALA A 327 43.35 -14.98 3.29
N GLY A 328 44.37 -15.51 2.62
CA GLY A 328 44.44 -15.52 1.16
C GLY A 328 43.35 -16.39 0.52
N LEU A 329 43.13 -17.60 1.05
CA LEU A 329 42.06 -18.49 0.60
C LEU A 329 40.67 -17.86 0.77
N SER A 330 40.44 -17.23 1.91
CA SER A 330 39.25 -16.45 2.24
C SER A 330 39.05 -15.33 1.21
N ALA A 331 40.08 -14.54 0.95
CA ALA A 331 40.05 -13.44 -0.02
C ALA A 331 39.70 -13.90 -1.44
N ALA A 332 40.23 -15.05 -1.87
CA ALA A 332 39.93 -15.63 -3.17
C ALA A 332 38.52 -16.26 -3.25
N SER A 333 38.18 -17.15 -2.31
CA SER A 333 36.98 -17.98 -2.39
C SER A 333 35.68 -17.16 -2.27
N GLY A 334 35.59 -16.22 -1.33
CA GLY A 334 34.41 -15.35 -1.18
C GLY A 334 34.14 -14.53 -2.45
N LEU A 335 35.18 -13.92 -3.02
CA LEU A 335 35.07 -13.14 -4.26
C LEU A 335 34.70 -14.01 -5.46
N MET A 336 35.29 -15.21 -5.59
CA MET A 336 34.97 -16.14 -6.68
C MET A 336 33.51 -16.60 -6.62
N ILE A 337 33.00 -16.97 -5.43
CA ILE A 337 31.63 -17.45 -5.25
C ILE A 337 30.62 -16.35 -5.64
N VAL A 338 30.77 -15.14 -5.10
CA VAL A 338 29.82 -14.04 -5.36
C VAL A 338 29.90 -13.54 -6.79
N SER A 339 31.11 -13.39 -7.35
CA SER A 339 31.28 -12.96 -8.75
C SER A 339 30.66 -13.94 -9.73
N THR A 340 30.87 -15.24 -9.50
CA THR A 340 30.29 -16.28 -10.36
C THR A 340 28.77 -16.35 -10.21
N LEU A 341 28.24 -16.18 -8.99
CA LEU A 341 26.80 -16.17 -8.74
C LEU A 341 26.11 -14.99 -9.44
N ALA A 342 26.68 -13.78 -9.33
CA ALA A 342 26.18 -12.58 -9.98
C ALA A 342 26.23 -12.72 -11.51
N LEU A 343 27.37 -13.17 -12.05
CA LEU A 343 27.55 -13.34 -13.50
C LEU A 343 26.66 -14.45 -14.07
N ALA A 344 26.46 -15.56 -13.36
CA ALA A 344 25.55 -16.62 -13.77
C ALA A 344 24.09 -16.14 -13.83
N GLY A 345 23.66 -15.29 -12.88
CA GLY A 345 22.35 -14.64 -12.94
C GLY A 345 22.18 -13.72 -14.15
N MET A 346 23.20 -12.88 -14.42
CA MET A 346 23.21 -12.01 -15.60
C MET A 346 23.18 -12.81 -16.91
N ALA A 347 24.01 -13.86 -17.02
CA ALA A 347 24.08 -14.73 -18.18
C ALA A 347 22.77 -15.49 -18.40
N LEU A 348 22.12 -15.98 -17.34
CA LEU A 348 20.81 -16.62 -17.44
C LEU A 348 19.78 -15.67 -18.07
N ASN A 349 19.68 -14.44 -17.54
CA ASN A 349 18.63 -13.48 -17.94
C ASN A 349 18.87 -12.82 -19.30
N HIS A 350 20.12 -12.50 -19.65
CA HIS A 350 20.45 -11.69 -20.83
C HIS A 350 21.14 -12.46 -21.96
N VAL A 351 21.54 -13.71 -21.72
CA VAL A 351 22.17 -14.56 -22.75
C VAL A 351 21.35 -15.83 -22.99
N VAL A 352 20.99 -16.57 -21.95
CA VAL A 352 20.33 -17.88 -22.11
C VAL A 352 18.84 -17.76 -22.41
N LEU A 353 18.07 -17.08 -21.56
CA LEU A 353 16.61 -16.94 -21.71
C LEU A 353 16.19 -16.31 -23.05
N PRO A 354 16.90 -15.28 -23.60
CA PRO A 354 16.59 -14.72 -24.91
C PRO A 354 16.73 -15.72 -26.07
N LEU A 355 17.70 -16.63 -25.98
CA LEU A 355 17.98 -17.60 -27.04
C LEU A 355 17.09 -18.84 -26.95
N LYS A 356 16.69 -19.22 -25.73
CA LYS A 356 15.89 -20.42 -25.49
C LYS A 356 14.93 -20.20 -24.32
N THR A 357 13.68 -19.92 -24.64
CA THR A 357 12.59 -19.95 -23.65
C THR A 357 12.15 -21.40 -23.44
N PRO A 358 12.00 -21.86 -22.18
CA PRO A 358 11.55 -23.22 -21.91
C PRO A 358 10.11 -23.41 -22.44
N LYS A 359 9.92 -24.35 -23.36
CA LYS A 359 8.60 -24.77 -23.83
C LYS A 359 8.08 -25.91 -22.97
N ASP A 360 7.03 -25.61 -22.21
CA ASP A 360 5.94 -26.53 -21.84
C ASP A 360 6.30 -27.86 -21.13
N GLN A 361 7.09 -27.82 -20.04
CA GLN A 361 7.20 -28.97 -19.12
C GLN A 361 7.36 -28.54 -17.65
N GLY A 362 6.32 -28.83 -16.86
CA GLY A 362 6.32 -29.28 -15.45
C GLY A 362 7.05 -28.53 -14.34
N ASP A 363 8.23 -27.93 -14.56
CA ASP A 363 9.01 -27.32 -13.47
C ASP A 363 10.09 -26.34 -14.01
N ILE A 364 9.65 -25.22 -14.61
CA ILE A 364 10.51 -24.12 -15.09
C ILE A 364 11.56 -23.72 -14.03
N TYR A 365 11.16 -23.76 -12.76
CA TYR A 365 12.04 -23.51 -11.62
C TYR A 365 13.23 -24.47 -11.52
N ARG A 366 13.02 -25.79 -11.68
CA ARG A 366 14.12 -26.76 -11.67
C ARG A 366 15.06 -26.56 -12.84
N TRP A 367 14.52 -26.26 -14.02
CA TRP A 367 15.32 -25.99 -15.21
C TRP A 367 16.20 -24.74 -15.03
N LEU A 368 15.62 -23.63 -14.54
CA LEU A 368 16.34 -22.40 -14.22
C LEU A 368 17.48 -22.67 -13.21
N GLN A 369 17.21 -23.45 -12.17
CA GLN A 369 18.22 -23.81 -11.17
C GLN A 369 19.37 -24.65 -11.76
N TRP A 370 19.07 -25.65 -12.58
CA TRP A 370 20.10 -26.49 -13.20
C TRP A 370 20.96 -25.71 -14.19
N ILE A 371 20.35 -24.84 -14.99
CA ILE A 371 21.11 -23.96 -15.90
C ILE A 371 21.99 -23.00 -15.10
N LYS A 372 21.49 -22.42 -14.01
CA LYS A 372 22.31 -21.55 -13.16
C LYS A 372 23.53 -22.30 -12.61
N ARG A 373 23.37 -23.55 -12.16
CA ARG A 373 24.50 -24.42 -11.72
C ARG A 373 25.49 -24.71 -12.85
N LEU A 374 24.98 -25.01 -14.05
CA LEU A 374 25.81 -25.24 -15.23
C LEU A 374 26.62 -23.99 -15.58
N LEU A 375 25.98 -22.81 -15.59
CA LEU A 375 26.64 -21.53 -15.86
C LEU A 375 27.74 -21.24 -14.84
N ILE A 376 27.50 -21.50 -13.54
CA ILE A 376 28.52 -21.36 -12.49
C ILE A 376 29.75 -22.23 -12.80
N ALA A 377 29.53 -23.50 -13.14
CA ALA A 377 30.62 -24.43 -13.48
C ALA A 377 31.38 -23.98 -14.74
N VAL A 378 30.67 -23.54 -15.78
CA VAL A 378 31.26 -23.05 -17.04
C VAL A 378 32.09 -21.79 -16.82
N ILE A 379 31.61 -20.83 -16.03
CA ILE A 379 32.35 -19.57 -15.75
C ILE A 379 33.67 -19.87 -15.03
N ILE A 380 33.66 -20.70 -13.98
CA ILE A 380 34.89 -21.04 -13.25
C ILE A 380 35.83 -21.89 -14.11
N PHE A 381 35.30 -22.80 -14.92
CA PHE A 381 36.10 -23.57 -15.88
C PHE A 381 36.78 -22.66 -16.92
N LEU A 382 36.06 -21.68 -17.48
CA LEU A 382 36.63 -20.68 -18.39
C LEU A 382 37.68 -19.82 -17.69
N ALA A 383 37.50 -19.48 -16.40
CA ALA A 383 38.51 -18.76 -15.62
C ALA A 383 39.78 -19.59 -15.41
N LEU A 384 39.64 -20.89 -15.16
CA LEU A 384 40.77 -21.82 -15.06
C LEU A 384 41.50 -21.96 -16.41
N LEU A 385 40.75 -22.04 -17.51
CA LEU A 385 41.33 -22.07 -18.86
C LEU A 385 42.10 -20.76 -19.16
N PHE A 386 41.52 -19.61 -18.82
CA PHE A 386 42.17 -18.31 -18.97
C PHE A 386 43.44 -18.21 -18.12
N HIS A 387 43.42 -18.72 -16.88
CA HIS A 387 44.59 -18.79 -16.02
C HIS A 387 45.71 -19.64 -16.64
N GLU A 388 45.38 -20.82 -17.16
CA GLU A 388 46.37 -21.71 -17.77
C GLU A 388 46.94 -21.19 -19.09
N ALA A 389 46.14 -20.47 -19.88
CA ALA A 389 46.52 -19.95 -21.19
C ALA A 389 47.27 -18.61 -21.10
N VAL A 390 46.82 -17.70 -20.25
CA VAL A 390 47.30 -16.31 -20.16
C VAL A 390 47.77 -15.99 -18.74
N GLY A 391 46.91 -16.21 -17.74
CA GLY A 391 47.09 -15.62 -16.42
C GLY A 391 48.34 -16.06 -15.66
N LYS A 392 48.77 -17.32 -15.76
CA LYS A 392 49.92 -17.84 -15.00
C LYS A 392 51.26 -17.14 -15.31
N ASN A 393 51.35 -16.46 -16.46
CA ASN A 393 52.55 -15.74 -16.90
C ASN A 393 52.49 -14.24 -16.57
N LEU A 394 51.39 -13.75 -16.01
CA LEU A 394 51.17 -12.34 -15.70
C LEU A 394 51.24 -12.12 -14.19
N ASP A 395 51.66 -10.92 -13.78
CA ASP A 395 51.63 -10.51 -12.38
C ASP A 395 50.20 -10.25 -11.88
N LEU A 396 50.02 -10.39 -10.56
CA LEU A 396 48.74 -10.15 -9.90
C LEU A 396 48.20 -8.73 -10.16
N SER A 397 49.10 -7.74 -10.21
CA SER A 397 48.76 -6.34 -10.46
C SER A 397 48.19 -6.13 -11.87
N ILE A 398 48.77 -6.74 -12.90
CA ILE A 398 48.26 -6.64 -14.27
C ILE A 398 46.93 -7.35 -14.45
N LEU A 399 46.77 -8.56 -13.89
CA LEU A 399 45.51 -9.28 -14.00
C LEU A 399 44.33 -8.49 -13.40
N GLY A 400 44.54 -7.85 -12.25
CA GLY A 400 43.51 -6.97 -11.70
C GLY A 400 43.35 -5.67 -12.48
N ALA A 401 44.42 -5.09 -13.05
CA ALA A 401 44.31 -3.93 -13.94
C ALA A 401 43.46 -4.24 -15.19
N ILE A 402 43.72 -5.35 -15.89
CA ILE A 402 42.94 -5.82 -17.05
C ILE A 402 41.47 -5.99 -16.67
N SER A 403 41.20 -6.63 -15.52
CA SER A 403 39.84 -6.85 -15.07
C SER A 403 39.11 -5.54 -14.74
N LEU A 404 39.73 -4.68 -13.92
CA LEU A 404 39.13 -3.43 -13.49
C LEU A 404 38.94 -2.48 -14.67
N SER A 405 39.89 -2.38 -15.59
CA SER A 405 39.80 -1.53 -16.79
C SER A 405 38.70 -2.01 -17.75
N GLY A 406 38.48 -3.33 -17.84
CA GLY A 406 37.39 -3.91 -18.62
C GLY A 406 36.02 -3.54 -18.05
N THR A 407 35.84 -3.70 -16.74
CA THR A 407 34.58 -3.29 -16.07
C THR A 407 34.38 -1.78 -16.06
N LEU A 408 35.45 -0.98 -16.04
CA LEU A 408 35.41 0.48 -16.10
C LEU A 408 34.70 0.99 -17.36
N GLN A 409 34.72 0.23 -18.46
CA GLN A 409 33.99 0.59 -19.69
C GLN A 409 32.47 0.70 -19.49
N LEU A 410 31.93 0.11 -18.43
CA LEU A 410 30.51 0.20 -18.08
C LEU A 410 30.17 1.51 -17.34
N LEU A 411 31.17 2.23 -16.81
CA LEU A 411 30.94 3.42 -15.99
C LEU A 411 30.22 4.56 -16.74
N PRO A 412 30.58 4.93 -17.99
CA PRO A 412 29.88 6.00 -18.71
C PRO A 412 28.38 5.74 -18.87
N GLY A 413 28.02 4.50 -19.20
CA GLY A 413 26.60 4.10 -19.28
C GLY A 413 25.91 4.14 -17.92
N ALA A 414 26.58 3.70 -16.86
CA ALA A 414 26.02 3.70 -15.51
C ALA A 414 25.79 5.12 -14.98
N LEU A 415 26.71 6.05 -15.24
CA LEU A 415 26.52 7.48 -14.93
C LEU A 415 25.44 8.12 -15.82
N GLY A 416 25.34 7.70 -17.09
CA GLY A 416 24.30 8.13 -18.01
C GLY A 416 22.88 7.76 -17.54
N VAL A 417 22.72 6.65 -16.81
CA VAL A 417 21.44 6.29 -16.18
C VAL A 417 20.99 7.36 -15.18
N ILE A 418 21.91 7.95 -14.41
CA ILE A 418 21.61 8.85 -13.29
C ILE A 418 21.54 10.32 -13.76
N TYR A 419 22.54 10.75 -14.54
CA TYR A 419 22.79 12.18 -14.80
C TYR A 419 22.51 12.62 -16.23
N TRP A 420 22.35 11.70 -17.19
CA TRP A 420 22.18 12.07 -18.60
C TRP A 420 20.93 11.46 -19.24
N PRO A 421 19.77 12.11 -19.09
CA PRO A 421 18.50 11.64 -19.66
C PRO A 421 18.52 11.51 -21.19
N GLU A 422 19.26 12.38 -21.88
CA GLU A 422 19.34 12.41 -23.35
C GLU A 422 20.17 11.26 -23.94
N GLY A 423 20.99 10.58 -23.14
CA GLY A 423 21.76 9.41 -23.57
C GLY A 423 20.84 8.28 -24.07
N ASN A 424 21.12 7.76 -25.27
CA ASN A 424 20.26 6.78 -25.95
C ASN A 424 20.94 5.43 -26.19
N ARG A 425 20.16 4.40 -26.59
CA ARG A 425 20.69 3.04 -26.72
C ARG A 425 21.75 2.88 -27.80
N ARG A 426 21.64 3.63 -28.90
CA ARG A 426 22.57 3.54 -30.04
C ARG A 426 23.93 4.05 -29.63
N GLY A 427 23.97 5.20 -28.95
CA GLY A 427 25.20 5.73 -28.39
C GLY A 427 25.81 4.78 -27.39
N LEU A 428 25.03 4.26 -26.43
CA LEU A 428 25.56 3.35 -25.41
C LEU A 428 26.23 2.12 -26.05
N ILE A 429 25.52 1.44 -26.97
CA ILE A 429 26.01 0.21 -27.61
C ILE A 429 27.26 0.50 -28.43
N ALA A 430 27.27 1.57 -29.23
CA ALA A 430 28.43 1.93 -30.03
C ALA A 430 29.64 2.33 -29.18
N GLY A 431 29.44 3.13 -28.12
CA GLY A 431 30.49 3.51 -27.19
C GLY A 431 31.10 2.30 -26.49
N LEU A 432 30.26 1.39 -25.99
CA LEU A 432 30.71 0.14 -25.36
C LEU A 432 31.49 -0.74 -26.34
N ILE A 433 31.00 -0.94 -27.57
CA ILE A 433 31.70 -1.75 -28.57
C ILE A 433 33.08 -1.16 -28.88
N VAL A 434 33.16 0.16 -29.09
CA VAL A 434 34.44 0.83 -29.38
C VAL A 434 35.40 0.73 -28.19
N GLY A 435 34.94 1.05 -26.98
CA GLY A 435 35.74 0.95 -25.75
C GLY A 435 36.28 -0.46 -25.53
N LEU A 436 35.40 -1.47 -25.62
CA LEU A 436 35.77 -2.88 -25.44
C LEU A 436 36.73 -3.38 -26.51
N THR A 437 36.54 -2.97 -27.77
CA THR A 437 37.45 -3.35 -28.86
C THR A 437 38.84 -2.80 -28.60
N ILE A 438 38.95 -1.52 -28.24
CA ILE A 438 40.23 -0.89 -27.89
C ILE A 438 40.85 -1.58 -26.67
N TRP A 439 40.07 -1.86 -25.63
CA TRP A 439 40.55 -2.57 -24.43
C TRP A 439 41.08 -3.98 -24.75
N VAL A 440 40.36 -4.78 -25.55
CA VAL A 440 40.84 -6.11 -25.95
C VAL A 440 42.15 -6.01 -26.73
N VAL A 441 42.21 -5.11 -27.71
CA VAL A 441 43.38 -4.94 -28.58
C VAL A 441 44.60 -4.40 -27.83
N THR A 442 44.41 -3.54 -26.82
CA THR A 442 45.52 -2.85 -26.14
C THR A 442 45.89 -3.44 -24.78
N LEU A 443 44.98 -4.13 -24.09
CA LEU A 443 45.22 -4.61 -22.71
C LEU A 443 45.03 -6.12 -22.54
N VAL A 444 44.35 -6.81 -23.46
CA VAL A 444 44.19 -8.28 -23.37
C VAL A 444 45.13 -9.01 -24.32
N LEU A 445 45.11 -8.67 -25.62
CA LEU A 445 45.91 -9.36 -26.65
C LEU A 445 47.43 -9.20 -26.51
N PRO A 446 47.98 -8.02 -26.17
CA PRO A 446 49.44 -7.86 -26.08
C PRO A 446 50.06 -8.73 -24.96
N PHE A 447 49.31 -8.91 -23.87
CA PHE A 447 49.73 -9.70 -22.73
C PHE A 447 49.44 -11.21 -22.88
N SER A 448 48.71 -11.64 -23.93
CA SER A 448 48.39 -13.05 -24.18
C SER A 448 49.37 -13.79 -25.11
N HIS A 449 50.49 -13.17 -25.50
CA HIS A 449 51.53 -13.74 -26.37
C HIS A 449 51.08 -14.22 -27.77
N THR A 450 49.84 -13.94 -28.20
CA THR A 450 49.26 -14.49 -29.44
C THR A 450 49.50 -13.63 -30.68
N ALA A 451 49.47 -12.29 -30.57
CA ALA A 451 49.86 -11.33 -31.60
C ALA A 451 49.69 -9.89 -31.05
N ASN A 452 50.68 -9.02 -31.24
CA ASN A 452 50.54 -7.59 -30.93
C ASN A 452 50.19 -6.83 -32.21
N LEU A 453 48.89 -6.62 -32.45
CA LEU A 453 48.40 -5.92 -33.65
C LEU A 453 48.98 -4.50 -33.78
N LEU A 454 49.26 -3.82 -32.66
CA LEU A 454 49.88 -2.49 -32.69
C LEU A 454 51.34 -2.53 -33.15
N ALA A 455 52.07 -3.58 -32.77
CA ALA A 455 53.44 -3.79 -33.26
C ALA A 455 53.45 -4.11 -34.77
N TRP A 456 52.35 -4.65 -35.30
CA TRP A 456 52.21 -4.94 -36.74
C TRP A 456 51.91 -3.69 -37.58
N ILE A 457 51.45 -2.60 -36.95
CA ILE A 457 51.07 -1.33 -37.60
C ILE A 457 52.12 -0.24 -37.32
N ASP A 458 53.27 -0.58 -36.72
CA ASP A 458 54.30 0.37 -36.27
C ASP A 458 53.71 1.53 -35.43
N ALA A 459 52.80 1.20 -34.51
CA ALA A 459 52.20 2.19 -33.64
C ALA A 459 53.27 2.84 -32.73
N PRO A 460 53.18 4.17 -32.49
CA PRO A 460 54.21 4.92 -31.75
C PRO A 460 54.31 4.55 -30.26
N LEU A 461 53.28 3.90 -29.71
CA LEU A 461 53.24 3.45 -28.33
C LEU A 461 52.69 2.03 -28.27
N ILE A 462 53.43 1.13 -27.64
CA ILE A 462 53.04 -0.27 -27.46
C ILE A 462 52.70 -0.51 -25.98
N PRO A 463 51.61 -1.24 -25.68
CA PRO A 463 51.25 -1.60 -24.31
C PRO A 463 52.33 -2.44 -23.62
N ASP A 464 52.68 -2.03 -22.40
CA ASP A 464 53.66 -2.64 -21.51
C ASP A 464 53.28 -2.44 -20.03
N TYR A 465 54.04 -3.05 -19.12
CA TYR A 465 53.81 -3.04 -17.66
C TYR A 465 53.78 -1.64 -17.05
N THR A 466 54.42 -0.65 -17.67
CA THR A 466 54.54 0.71 -17.15
C THR A 466 53.43 1.65 -17.65
N ASN A 467 52.84 1.38 -18.82
CA ASN A 467 51.98 2.33 -19.53
C ASN A 467 50.53 1.85 -19.73
N TRP A 468 50.14 0.71 -19.14
CA TRP A 468 48.78 0.15 -19.20
C TRP A 468 47.68 1.18 -18.84
N HIS A 469 48.00 2.12 -17.95
CA HIS A 469 47.08 3.16 -17.49
C HIS A 469 46.71 4.13 -18.63
N ILE A 470 47.63 4.42 -19.56
CA ILE A 470 47.37 5.27 -20.73
C ILE A 470 46.30 4.63 -21.61
N PHE A 471 46.46 3.34 -21.94
CA PHE A 471 45.51 2.61 -22.76
C PHE A 471 44.14 2.45 -22.10
N THR A 472 44.11 2.37 -20.76
CA THR A 472 42.87 2.42 -19.98
C THR A 472 42.13 3.73 -20.20
N PHE A 473 42.82 4.87 -20.10
CA PHE A 473 42.22 6.18 -20.36
C PHE A 473 41.82 6.37 -21.82
N VAL A 474 42.62 5.89 -22.78
CA VAL A 474 42.30 5.97 -24.22
C VAL A 474 41.03 5.20 -24.54
N SER A 475 40.93 3.95 -24.08
CA SER A 475 39.73 3.12 -24.27
C SER A 475 38.48 3.76 -23.65
N LEU A 476 38.60 4.26 -22.41
CA LEU A 476 37.49 4.93 -21.72
C LEU A 476 37.07 6.24 -22.41
N THR A 477 38.03 7.05 -22.84
CA THR A 477 37.75 8.32 -23.52
C THR A 477 37.09 8.08 -24.86
N ALA A 478 37.53 7.08 -25.62
CA ALA A 478 36.90 6.68 -26.87
C ALA A 478 35.45 6.22 -26.63
N ASN A 479 35.21 5.41 -25.60
CA ASN A 479 33.87 4.98 -25.20
C ASN A 479 32.96 6.17 -24.87
N ILE A 480 33.41 7.08 -23.98
CA ILE A 480 32.66 8.29 -23.61
C ILE A 480 32.37 9.15 -24.85
N THR A 481 33.37 9.38 -25.70
CA THR A 481 33.25 10.25 -26.88
C THR A 481 32.26 9.68 -27.89
N VAL A 482 32.35 8.39 -28.19
CA VAL A 482 31.44 7.72 -29.13
C VAL A 482 30.03 7.62 -28.53
N PHE A 483 29.91 7.30 -27.24
CA PHE A 483 28.63 7.31 -26.53
C PHE A 483 27.98 8.69 -26.61
N ALA A 484 28.77 9.75 -26.37
CA ALA A 484 28.31 11.13 -26.40
C ALA A 484 27.84 11.53 -27.80
N LEU A 485 28.75 11.41 -28.78
CA LEU A 485 28.54 11.83 -30.16
C LEU A 485 27.33 11.13 -30.79
N ILE A 486 27.25 9.80 -30.68
CA ILE A 486 26.15 9.06 -31.31
C ILE A 486 24.83 9.31 -30.58
N SER A 487 24.83 9.50 -29.25
CA SER A 487 23.59 9.84 -28.54
C SER A 487 23.04 11.20 -28.95
N ILE A 488 23.90 12.20 -29.14
CA ILE A 488 23.51 13.55 -29.59
C ILE A 488 23.02 13.53 -31.04
N LEU A 489 23.67 12.76 -31.91
CA LEU A 489 23.34 12.70 -33.33
C LEU A 489 22.13 11.82 -33.66
N SER A 490 21.64 10.99 -32.72
CA SER A 490 20.55 10.06 -32.99
C SER A 490 19.31 10.34 -32.14
N THR A 491 18.13 10.04 -32.71
CA THR A 491 16.85 10.31 -32.05
C THR A 491 16.47 9.21 -31.07
N SER A 492 16.05 9.63 -29.87
CA SER A 492 15.51 8.74 -28.83
C SER A 492 14.03 8.45 -29.06
N THR A 493 13.62 7.21 -28.86
CA THR A 493 12.21 6.80 -28.94
C THR A 493 11.40 7.30 -27.74
N SER A 494 10.08 7.41 -27.87
CA SER A 494 9.19 7.83 -26.77
C SER A 494 9.26 6.88 -25.56
N GLU A 495 9.42 5.58 -25.79
CA GLU A 495 9.61 4.58 -24.73
C GLU A 495 10.96 4.75 -24.00
N GLU A 496 12.03 5.14 -24.70
CA GLU A 496 13.33 5.46 -24.11
C GLU A 496 13.27 6.74 -23.30
N ASN A 497 12.65 7.80 -23.82
CA ASN A 497 12.51 9.07 -23.10
C ASN A 497 11.69 8.88 -21.81
N SER A 498 10.64 8.06 -21.86
CA SER A 498 9.85 7.72 -20.68
C SER A 498 10.68 6.93 -19.65
N ALA A 499 11.54 6.01 -20.08
CA ALA A 499 12.43 5.26 -19.20
C ALA A 499 13.55 6.14 -18.61
N ALA A 500 14.06 7.08 -19.41
CA ALA A 500 15.05 8.06 -19.01
C ALA A 500 14.50 8.98 -17.91
N GLN A 501 13.29 9.49 -18.09
CA GLN A 501 12.59 10.27 -17.09
C GLN A 501 12.35 9.43 -15.84
N ALA A 502 11.85 8.20 -15.96
CA ALA A 502 11.64 7.31 -14.81
C ALA A 502 12.92 7.00 -13.99
N CYS A 503 14.10 7.14 -14.59
CA CYS A 503 15.40 6.97 -13.93
C CYS A 503 16.04 8.29 -13.47
N SER A 504 15.53 9.45 -13.90
CA SER A 504 16.12 10.75 -13.56
C SER A 504 15.76 11.16 -12.13
N LEU A 505 16.70 11.84 -11.48
CA LEU A 505 16.53 12.40 -10.14
C LEU A 505 15.29 13.32 -10.12
N GLY A 506 14.24 12.92 -9.40
CA GLY A 506 13.04 13.73 -9.17
C GLY A 506 11.85 13.44 -10.09
N ALA A 507 11.91 12.44 -10.95
CA ALA A 507 10.75 12.07 -11.77
C ALA A 507 9.68 11.36 -10.95
N LEU A 508 8.52 12.01 -10.84
CA LEU A 508 7.27 11.36 -10.46
C LEU A 508 6.89 10.40 -11.58
N SER A 509 6.95 9.09 -11.34
CA SER A 509 6.37 8.09 -12.24
C SER A 509 4.90 8.45 -12.47
N ARG A 510 4.54 8.82 -13.70
CA ARG A 510 3.16 9.17 -14.10
C ARG A 510 2.49 7.94 -14.75
N PRO A 511 1.72 7.13 -14.01
CA PRO A 511 0.94 6.06 -14.62
C PRO A 511 -0.21 6.66 -15.44
N GLN A 512 -0.32 6.21 -16.69
CA GLN A 512 -1.43 6.53 -17.58
C GLN A 512 -2.62 5.62 -17.27
N ARG A 513 -3.82 6.19 -17.14
CA ARG A 513 -5.09 5.51 -16.85
C ARG A 513 -5.53 4.73 -18.11
N ARG A 514 -4.91 3.56 -18.32
CA ARG A 514 -5.23 2.66 -19.45
C ARG A 514 -6.06 1.48 -18.94
N GLU A 515 -7.18 1.18 -19.60
CA GLU A 515 -7.98 -0.01 -19.30
C GLU A 515 -7.27 -1.29 -19.74
N LEU A 516 -7.36 -2.34 -18.93
CA LEU A 516 -6.82 -3.65 -19.26
C LEU A 516 -7.78 -4.42 -20.17
N LEU A 517 -7.22 -5.28 -21.03
CA LEU A 517 -8.00 -6.27 -21.78
C LEU A 517 -8.60 -7.34 -20.86
N ALA A 518 -7.89 -7.67 -19.78
CA ALA A 518 -8.36 -8.59 -18.76
C ALA A 518 -9.39 -7.95 -17.83
N THR A 519 -10.52 -8.63 -17.63
CA THR A 519 -11.65 -8.15 -16.84
C THR A 519 -11.68 -8.69 -15.41
N SER A 520 -10.86 -9.70 -15.10
CA SER A 520 -10.76 -10.29 -13.77
C SER A 520 -9.36 -10.84 -13.48
N SER A 521 -9.04 -11.07 -12.20
CA SER A 521 -7.81 -11.78 -11.81
C SER A 521 -7.77 -13.23 -12.32
N SER A 522 -8.94 -13.84 -12.61
CA SER A 522 -9.01 -15.16 -13.23
C SER A 522 -8.60 -15.15 -14.71
N ASP A 523 -8.85 -14.05 -15.42
CA ASP A 523 -8.40 -13.87 -16.81
C ASP A 523 -6.89 -13.72 -16.89
N PHE A 524 -6.26 -13.14 -15.86
CA PHE A 524 -4.80 -13.08 -15.78
C PHE A 524 -4.19 -14.48 -15.77
N VAL A 525 -4.75 -15.40 -14.99
CA VAL A 525 -4.28 -16.79 -14.94
C VAL A 525 -4.40 -17.44 -16.31
N ARG A 526 -5.50 -17.23 -17.04
CA ARG A 526 -5.69 -17.78 -18.39
C ARG A 526 -4.72 -17.18 -19.40
N GLN A 527 -4.58 -15.86 -19.45
CA GLN A 527 -3.71 -15.17 -20.41
C GLN A 527 -2.23 -15.45 -20.15
N LEU A 528 -1.83 -15.65 -18.90
CA LEU A 528 -0.46 -16.04 -18.53
C LEU A 528 -0.20 -17.54 -18.61
N ALA A 529 -1.23 -18.39 -18.71
CA ALA A 529 -1.05 -19.84 -18.81
C ALA A 529 -0.37 -20.26 -20.12
N GLU A 530 -0.58 -19.51 -21.21
CA GLU A 530 0.07 -19.78 -22.51
C GLU A 530 1.61 -19.70 -22.44
N PRO A 531 2.22 -18.63 -21.89
CA PRO A 531 3.69 -18.54 -21.78
C PRO A 531 4.31 -19.24 -20.56
N LEU A 532 3.59 -19.39 -19.43
CA LEU A 532 4.14 -19.89 -18.16
C LEU A 532 3.68 -21.30 -17.77
N GLY A 533 2.62 -21.79 -18.39
CA GLY A 533 1.86 -22.95 -17.91
C GLY A 533 0.90 -22.57 -16.77
N TYR A 534 -0.24 -23.26 -16.72
CA TYR A 534 -1.35 -22.94 -15.80
C TYR A 534 -0.95 -22.92 -14.32
N GLY A 535 -0.13 -23.89 -13.88
CA GLY A 535 0.28 -24.00 -12.48
C GLY A 535 1.17 -22.84 -12.00
N VAL A 536 2.06 -22.33 -12.86
CA VAL A 536 2.94 -21.19 -12.53
C VAL A 536 2.15 -19.89 -12.60
N ALA A 537 1.35 -19.70 -13.66
CA ALA A 537 0.48 -18.53 -13.81
C ALA A 537 -0.45 -18.36 -12.60
N ARG A 538 -1.12 -19.44 -12.17
CA ARG A 538 -2.00 -19.42 -11.00
C ARG A 538 -1.24 -19.05 -9.72
N ARG A 539 -0.08 -19.67 -9.48
CA ARG A 539 0.73 -19.41 -8.28
C ARG A 539 1.19 -17.96 -8.18
N GLU A 540 1.68 -17.37 -9.28
CA GLU A 540 2.17 -15.99 -9.28
C GLU A 540 1.03 -14.96 -9.12
N VAL A 541 -0.14 -15.23 -9.71
CA VAL A 541 -1.33 -14.37 -9.53
C VAL A 541 -1.88 -14.48 -8.10
N GLU A 542 -2.04 -15.69 -7.54
CA GLU A 542 -2.45 -15.88 -6.14
C GLU A 542 -1.46 -15.22 -5.17
N ARG A 543 -0.16 -15.34 -5.45
CA ARG A 543 0.88 -14.65 -4.68
C ARG A 543 0.72 -13.14 -4.76
N ALA A 544 0.50 -12.57 -5.94
CA ALA A 544 0.29 -11.14 -6.11
C ALA A 544 -0.98 -10.65 -5.40
N LEU A 545 -2.08 -11.41 -5.44
CA LEU A 545 -3.31 -11.13 -4.69
C LEU A 545 -3.05 -11.12 -3.18
N SER A 546 -2.31 -12.11 -2.66
CA SER A 546 -1.95 -12.18 -1.24
C SER A 546 -1.07 -11.00 -0.79
N GLN A 547 -0.11 -10.58 -1.62
CA GLN A 547 0.77 -9.44 -1.36
C GLN A 547 0.00 -8.12 -1.34
N LEU A 548 -0.99 -7.98 -2.21
CA LEU A 548 -1.86 -6.80 -2.29
C LEU A 548 -3.03 -6.83 -1.30
N LYS A 549 -3.22 -7.93 -0.56
CA LYS A 549 -4.37 -8.19 0.32
C LYS A 549 -5.71 -8.07 -0.42
N LEU A 550 -5.76 -8.56 -1.65
CA LEU A 550 -6.95 -8.56 -2.49
C LEU A 550 -7.72 -9.89 -2.34
N PRO A 551 -9.04 -9.89 -2.58
CA PRO A 551 -9.84 -11.11 -2.63
C PRO A 551 -9.37 -12.04 -3.75
N ASN A 552 -9.67 -13.34 -3.65
CA ASN A 552 -9.23 -14.36 -4.61
C ASN A 552 -9.66 -14.07 -6.05
N VAL A 553 -10.82 -13.41 -6.23
CA VAL A 553 -11.27 -12.91 -7.53
C VAL A 553 -11.53 -11.41 -7.44
N GLU A 554 -10.78 -10.64 -8.21
CA GLU A 554 -10.86 -9.18 -8.26
C GLU A 554 -11.35 -8.74 -9.64
N TYR A 555 -12.26 -7.76 -9.67
CA TYR A 555 -12.89 -7.23 -10.89
C TYR A 555 -12.68 -5.71 -11.04
N ARG A 556 -12.26 -5.01 -9.97
CA ARG A 556 -12.11 -3.56 -9.96
C ARG A 556 -10.95 -3.15 -10.88
N PRO A 557 -11.17 -2.30 -11.91
CA PRO A 557 -10.15 -1.94 -12.89
C PRO A 557 -8.86 -1.40 -12.28
N TYR A 558 -8.97 -0.55 -11.24
CA TYR A 558 -7.81 -0.03 -10.52
C TYR A 558 -6.99 -1.12 -9.82
N GLN A 559 -7.65 -2.06 -9.13
CA GLN A 559 -6.96 -3.15 -8.44
C GLN A 559 -6.36 -4.15 -9.44
N LEU A 560 -6.99 -4.36 -10.59
CA LEU A 560 -6.41 -5.16 -11.68
C LEU A 560 -5.15 -4.52 -12.27
N ARG A 561 -5.08 -3.18 -12.39
CA ARG A 561 -3.83 -2.49 -12.77
C ARG A 561 -2.72 -2.75 -11.75
N ARG A 562 -3.03 -2.61 -10.45
CA ARG A 562 -2.07 -2.92 -9.38
C ARG A 562 -1.66 -4.39 -9.36
N LEU A 563 -2.59 -5.29 -9.61
CA LEU A 563 -2.33 -6.72 -9.72
C LEU A 563 -1.39 -7.00 -10.88
N ARG A 564 -1.58 -6.37 -12.04
CA ARG A 564 -0.69 -6.50 -13.21
C ARG A 564 0.71 -6.04 -12.89
N ASP A 565 0.85 -4.88 -12.27
CA ASP A 565 2.16 -4.34 -11.90
C ASP A 565 2.85 -5.25 -10.88
N GLN A 566 2.10 -5.79 -9.89
CA GLN A 566 2.64 -6.74 -8.92
C GLN A 566 3.01 -8.09 -9.56
N VAL A 567 2.24 -8.56 -10.54
CA VAL A 567 2.56 -9.76 -11.30
C VAL A 567 3.80 -9.54 -12.17
N GLU A 568 3.95 -8.36 -12.81
CA GLU A 568 5.17 -7.98 -13.53
C GLU A 568 6.39 -8.01 -12.59
N ILE A 569 6.25 -7.46 -11.38
CA ILE A 569 7.27 -7.50 -10.33
C ILE A 569 7.64 -8.93 -9.95
N ASN A 570 6.65 -9.78 -9.66
CA ASN A 570 6.89 -11.16 -9.25
C ASN A 570 7.57 -11.98 -10.37
N LEU A 571 7.10 -11.82 -11.61
CA LEU A 571 7.70 -12.45 -12.78
C LEU A 571 9.11 -11.91 -13.07
N SER A 572 9.37 -10.63 -12.81
CA SER A 572 10.70 -10.03 -12.98
C SER A 572 11.74 -10.68 -12.09
N GLY A 573 11.37 -11.06 -10.87
CA GLY A 573 12.23 -11.85 -9.97
C GLY A 573 12.50 -13.28 -10.45
N LEU A 574 11.68 -13.82 -11.35
CA LEU A 574 11.78 -15.21 -11.84
C LEU A 574 12.51 -15.30 -13.19
N LEU A 575 12.16 -14.42 -14.14
CA LEU A 575 12.59 -14.46 -15.54
C LEU A 575 13.50 -13.28 -15.93
N GLY A 576 13.72 -12.34 -15.01
CA GLY A 576 14.35 -11.07 -15.29
C GLY A 576 13.35 -10.00 -15.77
N PRO A 577 13.63 -8.71 -15.52
CA PRO A 577 12.68 -7.62 -15.78
C PRO A 577 12.28 -7.46 -17.25
N SER A 578 13.21 -7.71 -18.17
CA SER A 578 12.98 -7.58 -19.62
C SER A 578 11.97 -8.61 -20.13
N VAL A 579 12.14 -9.87 -19.75
CA VAL A 579 11.27 -10.99 -20.16
C VAL A 579 9.90 -10.89 -19.49
N ALA A 580 9.86 -10.60 -18.20
CA ALA A 580 8.62 -10.42 -17.45
C ALA A 580 7.77 -9.29 -18.03
N ARG A 581 8.39 -8.15 -18.33
CA ARG A 581 7.70 -7.00 -18.93
C ARG A 581 7.19 -7.30 -20.33
N ASP A 582 7.99 -7.94 -21.19
CA ASP A 582 7.54 -8.31 -22.54
C ASP A 582 6.38 -9.32 -22.47
N MET A 583 6.44 -10.26 -21.53
CA MET A 583 5.37 -11.23 -21.29
C MET A 583 4.07 -10.54 -20.83
N VAL A 584 4.14 -9.65 -19.83
CA VAL A 584 3.00 -8.87 -19.35
C VAL A 584 2.48 -7.91 -20.43
N LYS A 585 3.34 -7.28 -21.22
CA LYS A 585 2.95 -6.39 -22.32
C LYS A 585 2.18 -7.15 -23.41
N ARG A 586 2.62 -8.36 -23.77
CA ARG A 586 1.98 -9.19 -24.81
C ARG A 586 0.68 -9.83 -24.34
N HIS A 587 0.65 -10.37 -23.12
CA HIS A 587 -0.46 -11.20 -22.65
C HIS A 587 -1.45 -10.43 -21.76
N LEU A 588 -0.99 -9.44 -20.98
CA LEU A 588 -1.82 -8.56 -20.12
C LEU A 588 -1.81 -7.12 -20.66
N GLY A 589 -2.18 -6.97 -21.94
CA GLY A 589 -2.18 -5.71 -22.65
C GLY A 589 -3.29 -4.75 -22.23
N PHE A 590 -3.09 -3.47 -22.54
CA PHE A 590 -4.13 -2.44 -22.41
C PHE A 590 -5.01 -2.41 -23.67
N LYS A 591 -6.28 -2.00 -23.53
CA LYS A 591 -7.16 -1.73 -24.67
C LYS A 591 -6.61 -0.58 -25.53
N PRO A 592 -6.80 -0.60 -26.87
CA PRO A 592 -6.40 0.51 -27.73
C PRO A 592 -7.15 1.80 -27.35
N MET A 593 -6.45 2.93 -27.36
CA MET A 593 -7.03 4.23 -27.01
C MET A 593 -8.09 4.61 -28.04
N ALA A 594 -9.34 4.79 -27.62
CA ALA A 594 -10.26 5.64 -28.35
C ALA A 594 -9.70 7.07 -28.34
N GLN A 595 -9.77 7.78 -29.48
CA GLN A 595 -9.26 9.15 -29.58
C GLN A 595 -9.98 10.07 -28.59
N GLY A 596 -9.34 10.34 -27.45
CA GLY A 596 -9.81 11.28 -26.43
C GLY A 596 -9.17 11.05 -25.06
N GLY A 597 -8.39 12.02 -24.59
CA GLY A 597 -8.07 12.22 -23.17
C GLY A 597 -7.10 11.24 -22.51
N THR A 598 -5.84 11.64 -22.35
CA THR A 598 -4.87 10.99 -21.45
C THR A 598 -5.23 11.25 -19.99
N ALA A 599 -6.10 10.44 -19.39
CA ALA A 599 -6.36 10.52 -17.95
C ALA A 599 -5.17 9.94 -17.14
N GLN A 600 -4.76 10.63 -16.08
CA GLN A 600 -3.62 10.31 -15.22
C GLN A 600 -4.14 9.73 -13.89
N ASP A 601 -3.48 8.73 -13.33
CA ASP A 601 -3.93 8.11 -12.08
C ASP A 601 -3.35 8.87 -10.87
N ILE A 602 -3.98 9.99 -10.49
CA ILE A 602 -3.55 10.89 -9.39
C ILE A 602 -3.33 10.13 -8.07
N ARG A 603 -4.12 9.08 -7.78
CA ARG A 603 -4.01 8.31 -6.53
C ARG A 603 -2.76 7.45 -6.42
N TYR A 604 -2.14 7.06 -7.54
CA TYR A 604 -0.88 6.32 -7.48
C TYR A 604 0.31 7.26 -7.25
N VAL A 605 0.27 8.45 -7.86
CA VAL A 605 1.24 9.52 -7.58
C VAL A 605 1.20 9.92 -6.09
N GLU A 606 0.01 9.92 -5.47
CA GLU A 606 -0.18 10.10 -4.02
C GLU A 606 0.52 9.04 -3.16
N ARG A 607 0.40 7.74 -3.50
CA ARG A 607 1.08 6.67 -2.74
C ARG A 607 2.59 6.67 -2.94
N ALA A 608 3.05 6.94 -4.17
CA ALA A 608 4.48 7.03 -4.48
C ALA A 608 5.18 8.22 -3.77
N LEU A 609 4.45 9.32 -3.54
CA LEU A 609 4.87 10.44 -2.70
C LEU A 609 4.78 10.11 -1.19
N GLY A 610 3.77 9.34 -0.79
CA GLY A 610 3.63 8.82 0.57
C GLY A 610 4.82 7.98 1.04
N ASP A 611 5.43 7.19 0.16
CA ASP A 611 6.63 6.39 0.52
C ASP A 611 7.90 7.25 0.75
N TYR A 612 7.85 8.55 0.44
CA TYR A 612 8.91 9.55 0.67
C TYR A 612 8.72 10.37 1.96
N GLN A 613 7.94 9.85 2.92
CA GLN A 613 7.60 10.45 4.21
C GLN A 613 8.75 11.08 5.04
N ASN A 614 10.03 10.75 4.78
CA ASN A 614 11.16 11.14 5.65
C ASN A 614 12.20 12.09 5.03
N ARG A 615 11.98 12.68 3.83
CA ARG A 615 13.01 13.55 3.19
C ARG A 615 12.49 14.78 2.44
N LEU A 616 11.22 15.13 2.53
CA LEU A 616 10.72 16.36 1.91
C LEU A 616 10.86 17.52 2.92
N THR A 617 11.98 18.24 2.86
CA THR A 617 12.15 19.53 3.57
C THR A 617 11.79 20.69 2.63
N GLY A 618 11.03 21.67 3.12
CA GLY A 618 10.62 22.87 2.37
C GLY A 618 9.21 22.79 1.78
N LEU A 619 8.96 23.54 0.70
CA LEU A 619 7.67 23.73 0.02
C LEU A 619 6.89 22.44 -0.30
N ALA A 620 7.58 21.34 -0.61
CA ALA A 620 6.93 20.06 -0.90
C ALA A 620 6.27 19.41 0.34
N GLY A 621 6.80 19.67 1.54
CA GLY A 621 6.18 19.24 2.79
C GLY A 621 4.97 20.10 3.16
N GLU A 622 5.02 21.41 2.88
CA GLU A 622 3.89 22.32 3.09
C GLU A 622 2.73 22.01 2.13
N LEU A 623 3.03 21.75 0.85
CA LEU A 623 2.02 21.37 -0.14
C LEU A 623 1.33 20.05 0.23
N ASP A 624 2.07 19.07 0.77
CA ASP A 624 1.50 17.80 1.22
C ASP A 624 0.63 17.99 2.48
N ASN A 625 1.06 18.82 3.44
CA ASN A 625 0.24 19.17 4.60
C ASN A 625 -1.07 19.86 4.19
N LEU A 626 -0.98 20.83 3.27
CA LEU A 626 -2.12 21.59 2.78
C LEU A 626 -3.08 20.69 1.99
N ARG A 627 -2.55 19.73 1.21
CA ARG A 627 -3.34 18.72 0.51
C ARG A 627 -4.03 17.73 1.46
N ARG A 628 -3.33 17.23 2.49
CA ARG A 628 -3.94 16.36 3.52
C ARG A 628 -5.04 17.08 4.27
N HIS A 629 -4.80 18.35 4.60
CA HIS A 629 -5.80 19.20 5.22
C HIS A 629 -7.07 19.25 4.36
N TYR A 630 -6.98 19.57 3.06
CA TYR A 630 -8.15 19.55 2.18
C TYR A 630 -8.84 18.18 2.07
N ARG A 631 -8.09 17.09 2.00
CA ARG A 631 -8.67 15.74 1.92
C ARG A 631 -9.41 15.36 3.21
N GLN A 632 -8.83 15.66 4.37
CA GLN A 632 -9.50 15.46 5.66
C GLN A 632 -10.73 16.36 5.77
N THR A 633 -10.66 17.60 5.30
CA THR A 633 -11.82 18.49 5.26
C THR A 633 -12.93 17.86 4.42
N LEU A 634 -12.65 17.37 3.20
CA LEU A 634 -13.65 16.74 2.34
C LEU A 634 -14.21 15.41 2.90
N GLN A 635 -13.37 14.57 3.53
CA GLN A 635 -13.84 13.32 4.15
C GLN A 635 -14.66 13.54 5.42
N ASN A 636 -14.35 14.58 6.19
CA ASN A 636 -15.02 14.93 7.43
C ASN A 636 -16.14 15.96 7.23
N LEU A 637 -16.45 16.36 5.99
CA LEU A 637 -17.59 17.20 5.70
C LEU A 637 -18.85 16.50 6.23
N PRO A 638 -19.71 17.19 7.00
CA PRO A 638 -20.95 16.63 7.53
C PRO A 638 -22.04 16.48 6.46
N ILE A 639 -21.71 16.71 5.18
CA ILE A 639 -22.62 16.62 4.04
C ILE A 639 -22.20 15.42 3.19
N PRO A 640 -23.11 14.47 2.90
CA PRO A 640 -22.85 13.36 2.00
C PRO A 640 -22.36 13.86 0.63
N ALA A 641 -21.15 13.45 0.24
CA ALA A 641 -20.55 13.87 -1.02
C ALA A 641 -19.75 12.74 -1.67
N CYS A 642 -19.89 12.64 -2.98
CA CYS A 642 -19.06 11.78 -3.82
C CYS A 642 -18.51 12.57 -5.01
N SER A 643 -17.36 12.14 -5.51
CA SER A 643 -16.83 12.64 -6.79
C SER A 643 -16.77 11.51 -7.79
N VAL A 644 -17.05 11.83 -9.05
CA VAL A 644 -17.16 10.87 -10.14
C VAL A 644 -16.34 11.37 -11.32
N GLY A 645 -15.56 10.49 -11.93
CA GLY A 645 -14.84 10.79 -13.18
C GLY A 645 -15.77 10.84 -14.39
N GLU A 646 -15.31 11.37 -15.52
CA GLU A 646 -16.06 11.33 -16.80
C GLU A 646 -16.49 9.91 -17.22
N ASP A 647 -15.73 8.89 -16.83
CA ASP A 647 -15.98 7.47 -17.11
C ASP A 647 -16.98 6.81 -16.14
N GLY A 648 -17.54 7.58 -15.20
CA GLY A 648 -18.45 7.08 -14.18
C GLY A 648 -17.77 6.33 -13.03
N GLU A 649 -16.44 6.36 -12.94
CA GLU A 649 -15.67 5.78 -11.82
C GLU A 649 -15.80 6.66 -10.57
N ILE A 650 -16.08 6.04 -9.41
CA ILE A 650 -16.22 6.72 -8.12
C ILE A 650 -14.83 7.12 -7.59
N LEU A 651 -14.57 8.42 -7.56
CA LEU A 651 -13.30 9.04 -7.17
C LEU A 651 -13.23 9.44 -5.69
N MET A 652 -14.36 9.65 -5.03
CA MET A 652 -14.43 9.93 -3.61
C MET A 652 -15.76 9.46 -3.06
N TRP A 653 -15.72 8.94 -1.83
CA TRP A 653 -16.89 8.61 -1.03
C TRP A 653 -16.55 9.06 0.39
N ASN A 654 -17.22 10.10 0.91
CA ASN A 654 -16.92 10.65 2.24
C ASN A 654 -17.70 9.92 3.35
N HIS A 655 -17.33 10.17 4.61
CA HIS A 655 -17.94 9.47 5.75
C HIS A 655 -19.44 9.75 5.89
N ALA A 656 -19.89 10.95 5.55
CA ALA A 656 -21.32 11.27 5.53
C ALA A 656 -22.06 10.45 4.46
N MET A 657 -21.44 10.19 3.30
CA MET A 657 -22.00 9.31 2.27
C MET A 657 -22.04 7.84 2.71
N GLU A 658 -21.03 7.37 3.46
CA GLU A 658 -21.05 6.03 4.07
C GLU A 658 -22.22 5.89 5.05
N ALA A 659 -22.43 6.89 5.91
CA ALA A 659 -23.52 6.89 6.88
C ALA A 659 -24.91 6.90 6.21
N LEU A 660 -25.09 7.71 5.15
CA LEU A 660 -26.35 7.79 4.41
C LEU A 660 -26.66 6.50 3.63
N THR A 661 -25.66 5.94 2.94
CA THR A 661 -25.87 4.79 2.04
C THR A 661 -25.71 3.44 2.71
N GLY A 662 -24.99 3.36 3.83
CA GLY A 662 -24.54 2.13 4.46
C GLY A 662 -23.44 1.39 3.69
N ILE A 663 -22.84 2.03 2.67
CA ILE A 663 -21.80 1.44 1.82
C ILE A 663 -20.45 2.07 2.17
N THR A 664 -19.45 1.23 2.47
CA THR A 664 -18.12 1.72 2.84
C THR A 664 -17.35 2.21 1.61
N ALA A 665 -16.51 3.21 1.79
CA ALA A 665 -15.67 3.76 0.73
C ALA A 665 -14.74 2.69 0.13
N ASP A 666 -14.21 1.77 0.92
CA ASP A 666 -13.29 0.71 0.45
C ASP A 666 -13.96 -0.26 -0.54
N ASP A 667 -15.28 -0.38 -0.51
CA ASP A 667 -16.05 -1.25 -1.40
C ASP A 667 -16.31 -0.61 -2.77
N VAL A 668 -16.60 0.70 -2.79
CA VAL A 668 -17.10 1.40 -3.99
C VAL A 668 -16.08 2.31 -4.66
N VAL A 669 -15.07 2.76 -3.93
CA VAL A 669 -14.09 3.70 -4.48
C VAL A 669 -13.22 3.00 -5.53
N GLY A 670 -13.26 3.50 -6.77
CA GLY A 670 -12.65 2.87 -7.95
C GLY A 670 -13.54 1.86 -8.69
N ALA A 671 -14.79 1.68 -8.24
CA ALA A 671 -15.86 1.02 -9.01
C ALA A 671 -16.61 2.06 -9.86
N ARG A 672 -17.41 1.60 -10.83
CA ARG A 672 -18.32 2.46 -11.60
C ARG A 672 -19.64 2.65 -10.84
N LEU A 673 -20.33 3.77 -11.08
CA LEU A 673 -21.67 4.05 -10.52
C LEU A 673 -22.67 2.90 -10.72
N MET A 674 -22.58 2.20 -11.87
CA MET A 674 -23.38 1.02 -12.20
C MET A 674 -23.23 -0.16 -11.23
N ALA A 675 -22.14 -0.22 -10.46
CA ALA A 675 -21.89 -1.29 -9.50
C ALA A 675 -22.58 -1.05 -8.15
N LEU A 676 -23.21 0.11 -7.96
CA LEU A 676 -23.96 0.43 -6.74
C LEU A 676 -25.29 -0.35 -6.70
N PRO A 677 -25.87 -0.55 -5.49
CA PRO A 677 -27.22 -1.08 -5.36
C PRO A 677 -28.24 -0.29 -6.17
N GLU A 678 -29.27 -0.95 -6.70
CA GLU A 678 -30.21 -0.44 -7.72
C GLU A 678 -30.75 0.97 -7.40
N HIS A 679 -31.23 1.19 -6.17
CA HIS A 679 -31.75 2.48 -5.70
C HIS A 679 -30.72 3.63 -5.79
N TRP A 680 -29.44 3.36 -5.51
CA TRP A 680 -28.37 4.36 -5.55
C TRP A 680 -27.78 4.54 -6.95
N HIS A 681 -27.65 3.44 -7.71
CA HIS A 681 -27.21 3.47 -9.10
C HIS A 681 -28.14 4.34 -9.95
N LEU A 682 -29.46 4.08 -9.90
CA LEU A 682 -30.45 4.83 -10.68
C LEU A 682 -30.41 6.33 -10.32
N LEU A 683 -30.38 6.65 -9.03
CA LEU A 683 -30.35 8.03 -8.55
C LEU A 683 -29.09 8.80 -9.00
N LEU A 684 -27.90 8.24 -8.72
CA LEU A 684 -26.63 8.94 -8.94
C LEU A 684 -26.20 8.93 -10.40
N GLU A 685 -26.44 7.85 -11.15
CA GLU A 685 -26.08 7.80 -12.56
C GLU A 685 -26.97 8.68 -13.42
N ASP A 686 -28.29 8.64 -13.22
CA ASP A 686 -29.22 9.49 -13.95
C ASP A 686 -28.95 10.97 -13.66
N PHE A 687 -28.66 11.31 -12.40
CA PHE A 687 -28.32 12.68 -12.03
C PHE A 687 -26.95 13.12 -12.56
N ASN A 688 -25.96 12.22 -12.60
CA ASN A 688 -24.65 12.54 -13.15
C ASN A 688 -24.71 12.83 -14.65
N ARG A 689 -25.43 12.00 -15.42
CA ARG A 689 -25.60 12.17 -16.88
C ARG A 689 -26.58 13.27 -17.28
N GLY A 690 -27.58 13.57 -16.45
CA GLY A 690 -28.58 14.60 -16.74
C GLY A 690 -27.98 16.02 -16.85
N PRO A 691 -28.64 16.96 -17.55
CA PRO A 691 -28.17 18.34 -17.67
C PRO A 691 -28.37 19.14 -16.37
N ASP A 692 -29.23 18.69 -15.46
CA ASP A 692 -29.58 19.41 -14.24
C ASP A 692 -28.40 19.49 -13.26
N LEU A 693 -28.14 20.69 -12.74
CA LEU A 693 -27.17 20.94 -11.66
C LEU A 693 -27.77 20.70 -10.28
N HIS A 694 -29.10 20.80 -10.15
CA HIS A 694 -29.80 20.65 -8.88
C HIS A 694 -31.08 19.85 -9.08
N ARG A 695 -31.34 18.91 -8.17
CA ARG A 695 -32.59 18.14 -8.11
C ARG A 695 -33.14 18.22 -6.71
N TYR A 696 -34.21 18.99 -6.54
CA TYR A 696 -34.83 19.24 -5.25
C TYR A 696 -35.93 18.22 -4.95
N LYS A 697 -36.10 17.89 -3.67
CA LYS A 697 -37.23 17.12 -3.12
C LYS A 697 -37.40 15.76 -3.80
N HIS A 698 -36.29 15.10 -4.15
CA HIS A 698 -36.35 13.77 -4.72
C HIS A 698 -36.71 12.77 -3.61
N ARG A 699 -37.89 12.14 -3.72
CA ARG A 699 -38.34 11.15 -2.75
C ARG A 699 -37.72 9.79 -3.07
N LEU A 700 -37.06 9.20 -2.08
CA LEU A 700 -36.52 7.85 -2.12
C LEU A 700 -37.04 7.07 -0.91
N ASP A 701 -37.72 5.95 -1.11
CA ASP A 701 -38.19 5.13 0.00
C ASP A 701 -37.07 4.16 0.43
N LEU A 702 -36.43 4.47 1.57
CA LEU A 702 -35.36 3.66 2.15
C LEU A 702 -35.92 2.89 3.35
N ARG A 703 -35.88 1.55 3.30
CA ARG A 703 -36.35 0.66 4.39
C ARG A 703 -37.79 0.94 4.85
N GLY A 704 -38.68 1.31 3.93
CA GLY A 704 -40.09 1.61 4.24
C GLY A 704 -40.34 2.99 4.84
N LYS A 705 -39.30 3.82 5.04
CA LYS A 705 -39.42 5.23 5.42
C LYS A 705 -39.12 6.12 4.22
N PRO A 706 -40.01 7.06 3.89
CA PRO A 706 -39.72 8.01 2.83
C PRO A 706 -38.58 8.95 3.26
N HIS A 707 -37.63 9.20 2.36
CA HIS A 707 -36.55 10.16 2.53
C HIS A 707 -36.60 11.20 1.41
N TRP A 708 -36.33 12.47 1.74
CA TRP A 708 -36.37 13.59 0.81
C TRP A 708 -34.96 14.10 0.59
N LEU A 709 -34.41 13.78 -0.57
CA LEU A 709 -33.03 14.10 -0.92
C LEU A 709 -32.99 15.30 -1.88
N ASN A 710 -32.11 16.24 -1.57
CA ASN A 710 -31.68 17.26 -2.51
C ASN A 710 -30.32 16.87 -3.07
N LEU A 711 -30.18 16.83 -4.40
CA LEU A 711 -28.92 16.55 -5.05
C LEU A 711 -28.38 17.81 -5.71
N HIS A 712 -27.09 18.06 -5.53
CA HIS A 712 -26.36 19.17 -6.13
C HIS A 712 -25.16 18.62 -6.89
N LYS A 713 -25.01 18.99 -8.16
CA LYS A 713 -23.88 18.61 -9.01
C LYS A 713 -23.08 19.84 -9.38
N ALA A 714 -21.77 19.76 -9.21
CA ALA A 714 -20.82 20.73 -9.74
C ALA A 714 -19.88 20.03 -10.72
N ALA A 715 -19.71 20.60 -11.91
CA ALA A 715 -18.73 20.12 -12.88
C ALA A 715 -17.32 20.62 -12.48
N LEU A 716 -16.39 19.69 -12.35
CA LEU A 716 -14.95 19.97 -12.26
C LEU A 716 -14.43 20.07 -13.69
N SER A 717 -14.56 21.24 -14.32
CA SER A 717 -14.01 21.48 -15.66
C SER A 717 -13.46 22.90 -15.74
N GLY A 718 -12.20 23.05 -16.14
CA GLY A 718 -11.54 24.35 -16.26
C GLY A 718 -10.31 24.31 -17.18
N PRO A 719 -9.83 25.46 -17.68
CA PRO A 719 -8.74 25.54 -18.66
C PRO A 719 -7.39 24.98 -18.16
N ASP A 720 -7.18 24.91 -16.84
CA ASP A 720 -6.00 24.31 -16.19
C ASP A 720 -6.21 22.85 -15.73
N HIS A 721 -7.43 22.30 -15.82
CA HIS A 721 -7.75 20.93 -15.39
C HIS A 721 -8.14 20.08 -16.60
N THR A 722 -7.20 19.24 -17.04
CA THR A 722 -7.35 18.33 -18.20
C THR A 722 -8.22 17.10 -17.89
N GLU A 723 -8.65 16.93 -16.64
CA GLU A 723 -9.49 15.82 -16.19
C GLU A 723 -10.86 16.37 -15.79
N GLY A 724 -11.85 16.15 -16.64
CA GLY A 724 -13.24 16.43 -16.30
C GLY A 724 -13.77 15.45 -15.24
N GLY A 725 -14.74 15.92 -14.47
CA GLY A 725 -15.45 15.12 -13.48
C GLY A 725 -16.60 15.90 -12.86
N SER A 726 -17.33 15.27 -11.95
CA SER A 726 -18.40 15.91 -11.20
C SER A 726 -18.27 15.63 -9.71
N ILE A 727 -18.68 16.60 -8.90
CA ILE A 727 -18.94 16.41 -7.46
C ILE A 727 -20.45 16.41 -7.29
N ILE A 728 -20.95 15.38 -6.61
CA ILE A 728 -22.36 15.24 -6.26
C ILE A 728 -22.46 15.35 -4.74
N LEU A 729 -23.22 16.32 -4.26
CA LEU A 729 -23.63 16.44 -2.86
C LEU A 729 -25.07 15.97 -2.73
N VAL A 730 -25.36 15.25 -1.64
CA VAL A 730 -26.69 14.76 -1.31
C VAL A 730 -27.06 15.28 0.08
N GLU A 731 -28.08 16.12 0.15
CA GLU A 731 -28.63 16.61 1.42
C GLU A 731 -29.91 15.86 1.74
N ASP A 732 -29.99 15.30 2.95
CA ASP A 732 -31.21 14.71 3.49
C ASP A 732 -32.00 15.78 4.25
N GLN A 733 -33.21 16.09 3.78
CA GLN A 733 -34.09 17.11 4.34
C GLN A 733 -35.32 16.49 5.04
N THR A 734 -35.25 15.21 5.39
CA THR A 734 -36.39 14.47 5.94
C THR A 734 -36.84 15.01 7.30
N GLU A 735 -35.91 15.24 8.24
CA GLU A 735 -36.21 15.70 9.60
C GLU A 735 -36.76 17.13 9.64
N THR A 736 -36.10 18.06 8.94
CA THR A 736 -36.54 19.46 8.85
C THR A 736 -37.98 19.56 8.37
N ARG A 737 -38.32 18.75 7.36
CA ARG A 737 -39.66 18.78 6.77
C ARG A 737 -40.73 18.23 7.69
N LEU A 738 -40.43 17.14 8.41
CA LEU A 738 -41.35 16.60 9.41
C LEU A 738 -41.62 17.61 10.53
N LEU A 739 -40.57 18.32 10.97
CA LEU A 739 -40.69 19.38 11.98
C LEU A 739 -41.47 20.60 11.49
N GLU A 740 -41.29 21.01 10.23
CA GLU A 740 -42.07 22.11 9.63
C GLU A 740 -43.56 21.79 9.59
N ASP A 741 -43.92 20.57 9.17
CA ASP A 741 -45.31 20.13 9.13
C ASP A 741 -45.93 20.04 10.54
N GLU A 742 -45.17 19.58 11.54
CA GLU A 742 -45.59 19.53 12.95
C GLU A 742 -45.79 20.93 13.55
N LEU A 743 -44.86 21.86 13.29
CA LEU A 743 -44.95 23.25 13.75
C LEU A 743 -46.18 23.96 13.20
N MET A 744 -46.47 23.80 11.90
CA MET A 744 -47.63 24.41 11.25
C MET A 744 -48.95 23.89 11.83
N HIS A 745 -49.01 22.63 12.24
CA HIS A 745 -50.18 22.05 12.89
C HIS A 745 -50.36 22.58 14.33
N SER A 746 -49.27 22.61 15.10
CA SER A 746 -49.26 23.13 16.48
C SER A 746 -49.64 24.62 16.57
N GLU A 747 -49.14 25.45 15.66
CA GLU A 747 -49.44 26.89 15.65
C GLU A 747 -50.93 27.17 15.44
N ARG A 748 -51.60 26.40 14.56
CA ARG A 748 -53.04 26.50 14.32
C ARG A 748 -53.85 26.17 15.57
N LEU A 749 -53.52 25.08 16.27
CA LEU A 749 -54.21 24.65 17.49
C LEU A 749 -54.02 25.66 18.64
N ALA A 750 -52.79 26.19 18.80
CA ALA A 750 -52.49 27.19 19.83
C ALA A 750 -53.21 28.54 19.60
N SER A 751 -53.48 28.91 18.35
CA SER A 751 -54.27 30.09 18.00
C SER A 751 -55.74 29.92 18.39
N VAL A 752 -56.34 28.77 18.06
CA VAL A 752 -57.72 28.43 18.43
C VAL A 752 -57.89 28.35 19.95
N GLY A 753 -56.90 27.78 20.66
CA GLY A 753 -56.93 27.66 22.12
C GLY A 753 -56.92 29.01 22.86
N ARG A 754 -56.16 30.00 22.35
CA ARG A 754 -56.12 31.36 22.92
C ARG A 754 -57.45 32.10 22.74
N LEU A 755 -58.07 32.00 21.57
CA LEU A 755 -59.37 32.61 21.30
C LEU A 755 -60.47 31.99 22.18
N ALA A 756 -60.50 30.67 22.28
CA ALA A 756 -61.49 29.94 23.08
C ALA A 756 -61.43 30.28 24.59
N ALA A 757 -60.23 30.42 25.16
CA ALA A 757 -60.06 30.80 26.57
C ALA A 757 -60.53 32.24 26.86
N GLY A 758 -60.25 33.18 25.94
CA GLY A 758 -60.74 34.56 26.05
C GLY A 758 -62.25 34.67 25.97
N VAL A 759 -62.85 34.01 24.98
CA VAL A 759 -64.32 33.98 24.78
C VAL A 759 -65.04 33.33 25.97
N ALA A 760 -64.49 32.26 26.55
CA ALA A 760 -65.08 31.61 27.71
C ALA A 760 -65.09 32.50 28.96
N HIS A 761 -64.04 33.31 29.18
CA HIS A 761 -63.97 34.22 30.32
C HIS A 761 -64.91 35.43 30.14
N GLU A 762 -64.95 36.02 28.94
CA GLU A 762 -65.76 37.21 28.67
C GLU A 762 -67.27 36.93 28.61
N ILE A 763 -67.68 35.73 28.15
CA ILE A 763 -69.09 35.33 28.13
C ILE A 763 -69.51 34.69 29.48
N GLY A 764 -68.61 33.99 30.17
CA GLY A 764 -68.92 33.33 31.44
C GLY A 764 -69.35 34.29 32.56
N ASN A 765 -68.73 35.47 32.61
CA ASN A 765 -69.03 36.51 33.61
C ASN A 765 -70.47 37.05 33.53
N PRO A 766 -70.97 37.55 32.37
CA PRO A 766 -72.34 38.01 32.25
C PRO A 766 -73.36 36.88 32.43
N VAL A 767 -73.07 35.65 31.97
CA VAL A 767 -73.93 34.47 32.17
C VAL A 767 -74.14 34.18 33.66
N THR A 768 -73.07 34.25 34.46
CA THR A 768 -73.13 34.08 35.92
C THR A 768 -73.98 35.18 36.57
N GLY A 769 -73.85 36.41 36.09
CA GLY A 769 -74.67 37.55 36.53
C GLY A 769 -76.15 37.36 36.23
N ILE A 770 -76.49 36.97 34.99
CA ILE A 770 -77.88 36.70 34.56
C ILE A 770 -78.50 35.56 35.38
N SER A 771 -77.73 34.50 35.65
CA SER A 771 -78.20 33.38 36.46
C SER A 771 -78.52 33.80 37.90
N SER A 772 -77.70 34.70 38.47
CA SER A 772 -77.89 35.25 39.82
C SER A 772 -79.11 36.18 39.89
N LEU A 773 -79.30 37.05 38.90
CA LEU A 773 -80.49 37.91 38.77
C LEU A 773 -81.77 37.09 38.66
N ALA A 774 -81.76 36.03 37.83
CA ALA A 774 -82.89 35.11 37.72
C ALA A 774 -83.16 34.37 39.03
N GLN A 775 -82.11 34.03 39.79
CA GLN A 775 -82.26 33.42 41.12
C GLN A 775 -82.89 34.37 42.13
N ASN A 776 -82.51 35.66 42.13
CA ASN A 776 -83.12 36.68 42.98
C ASN A 776 -84.59 36.92 42.61
N LEU A 777 -84.91 36.97 41.32
CA LEU A 777 -86.29 37.07 40.82
C LEU A 777 -87.18 35.95 41.39
N LYS A 778 -86.66 34.72 41.50
CA LYS A 778 -87.39 33.60 42.12
C LYS A 778 -87.59 33.73 43.62
N LEU A 779 -86.79 34.53 44.30
CA LEU A 779 -86.87 34.73 45.76
C LEU A 779 -87.78 35.91 46.13
N GLU A 780 -87.97 36.88 45.23
CA GLU A 780 -88.70 38.13 45.50
C GLU A 780 -90.16 38.13 44.99
N THR A 781 -90.61 37.08 44.30
CA THR A 781 -91.97 37.02 43.75
C THR A 781 -92.62 35.65 43.88
N ASP A 782 -93.92 35.63 44.12
CA ASP A 782 -94.75 34.42 44.11
C ASP A 782 -95.61 34.31 42.84
N ASN A 783 -95.42 35.20 41.85
CA ASN A 783 -96.18 35.15 40.60
C ASN A 783 -95.69 33.97 39.73
N PRO A 784 -96.56 32.99 39.41
CA PRO A 784 -96.17 31.77 38.68
C PRO A 784 -95.58 32.05 37.30
N ASP A 785 -96.04 33.08 36.59
CA ASP A 785 -95.53 33.43 35.26
C ASP A 785 -94.09 33.97 35.30
N ILE A 786 -93.75 34.71 36.36
CA ILE A 786 -92.40 35.25 36.56
C ILE A 786 -91.45 34.15 37.03
N LEU A 787 -91.92 33.22 37.87
CA LEU A 787 -91.16 32.05 38.31
C LEU A 787 -90.79 31.14 37.12
N ASP A 788 -91.74 30.85 36.23
CA ASP A 788 -91.47 30.05 35.02
C ASP A 788 -90.47 30.76 34.10
N THR A 789 -90.63 32.08 33.92
CA THR A 789 -89.68 32.89 33.15
C THR A 789 -88.26 32.84 33.75
N ALA A 790 -88.14 32.97 35.08
CA ALA A 790 -86.85 32.90 35.76
C ALA A 790 -86.22 31.50 35.67
N ASP A 791 -87.01 30.42 35.71
CA ASP A 791 -86.53 29.06 35.47
C ASP A 791 -86.00 28.87 34.05
N GLN A 792 -86.71 29.41 33.06
CA GLN A 792 -86.23 29.39 31.67
C GLN A 792 -84.89 30.14 31.52
N ILE A 793 -84.73 31.30 32.17
CA ILE A 793 -83.45 32.06 32.16
C ILE A 793 -82.32 31.26 32.83
N GLN A 794 -82.59 30.60 33.96
CA GLN A 794 -81.59 29.75 34.63
C GLN A 794 -81.20 28.55 33.76
N GLN A 795 -82.15 27.95 33.06
CA GLN A 795 -81.88 26.83 32.17
C GLN A 795 -81.02 27.26 30.96
N GLN A 796 -81.28 28.44 30.38
CA GLN A 796 -80.45 28.98 29.29
C GLN A 796 -79.05 29.37 29.75
N THR A 797 -78.90 29.97 30.94
CA THR A 797 -77.56 30.30 31.47
C THR A 797 -76.74 29.05 31.76
N ARG A 798 -77.34 27.99 32.34
CA ARG A 798 -76.67 26.69 32.50
C ARG A 798 -76.21 26.11 31.16
N ARG A 799 -77.05 26.20 30.13
CA ARG A 799 -76.71 25.72 28.79
C ARG A 799 -75.50 26.45 28.20
N ILE A 800 -75.44 27.77 28.33
CA ILE A 800 -74.30 28.57 27.87
C ILE A 800 -73.03 28.16 28.64
N SER A 801 -73.10 27.98 29.96
CA SER A 801 -71.97 27.52 30.76
C SER A 801 -71.41 26.16 30.30
N THR A 802 -72.29 25.20 30.00
CA THR A 802 -71.86 23.88 29.48
C THR A 802 -71.13 24.00 28.15
N ILE A 803 -71.62 24.82 27.22
CA ILE A 803 -70.98 25.05 25.91
C ILE A 803 -69.60 25.70 26.08
N LEU A 804 -69.49 26.72 26.94
CA LEU A 804 -68.21 27.38 27.24
C LEU A 804 -67.19 26.43 27.86
N GLN A 805 -67.65 25.51 28.72
CA GLN A 805 -66.79 24.54 29.37
C GLN A 805 -66.28 23.47 28.39
N SER A 806 -67.12 23.03 27.44
CA SER A 806 -66.69 22.17 26.33
C SER A 806 -65.68 22.86 25.41
N LEU A 807 -65.88 24.13 25.10
CA LEU A 807 -64.96 24.95 24.31
C LEU A 807 -63.59 25.12 25.00
N MET A 808 -63.58 25.35 26.31
CA MET A 808 -62.35 25.42 27.12
C MET A 808 -61.59 24.09 27.19
N ASN A 809 -62.31 22.97 27.30
CA ASN A 809 -61.68 21.64 27.32
C ASN A 809 -61.04 21.29 25.97
N PHE A 810 -61.67 21.69 24.86
CA PHE A 810 -61.09 21.59 23.52
C PHE A 810 -59.83 22.44 23.37
N ALA A 811 -59.86 23.68 23.85
CA ALA A 811 -58.74 24.62 23.80
C ALA A 811 -57.51 24.19 24.62
N ARG A 812 -57.71 23.57 25.80
CA ARG A 812 -56.63 23.08 26.65
C ARG A 812 -55.91 21.85 26.09
N THR A 813 -56.55 21.11 25.19
CA THR A 813 -55.98 19.89 24.60
C THR A 813 -54.68 20.18 23.84
N GLY A 814 -54.59 21.32 23.13
CA GLY A 814 -53.38 21.72 22.39
C GLY A 814 -52.22 22.24 23.25
N ASN A 815 -52.42 22.55 24.54
CA ASN A 815 -51.38 23.07 25.43
C ASN A 815 -50.61 22.00 26.22
N HIS A 816 -50.92 20.71 26.03
CA HIS A 816 -50.26 19.60 26.72
C HIS A 816 -49.08 18.98 25.94
N ALA A 817 -48.56 19.68 24.93
CA ALA A 817 -47.40 19.26 24.14
C ALA A 817 -46.07 19.13 24.93
N GLN A 818 -46.06 19.41 26.25
CA GLN A 818 -44.83 19.46 27.05
C GLN A 818 -44.61 18.30 28.04
N ALA A 819 -45.42 17.23 28.03
CA ALA A 819 -45.18 16.09 28.93
C ALA A 819 -45.72 14.71 28.48
N ASN A 820 -45.97 14.46 27.20
CA ASN A 820 -46.49 13.15 26.78
C ASN A 820 -45.36 12.13 26.63
N ARG A 821 -45.19 11.28 27.65
CA ARG A 821 -44.49 10.01 27.51
C ARG A 821 -45.44 9.05 26.79
N TYR A 822 -45.21 8.84 25.50
CA TYR A 822 -45.82 7.72 24.79
C TYR A 822 -45.31 6.42 25.43
N GLU A 823 -46.18 5.74 26.18
CA GLU A 823 -45.88 4.47 26.81
C GLU A 823 -46.67 3.34 26.12
N PRO A 824 -46.27 2.07 26.26
CA PRO A 824 -47.07 0.95 25.77
C PRO A 824 -48.42 0.87 26.50
N VAL A 825 -49.51 1.17 25.81
CA VAL A 825 -50.87 1.17 26.35
C VAL A 825 -51.65 -0.02 25.79
N THR A 826 -52.28 -0.79 26.69
CA THR A 826 -53.15 -1.91 26.31
C THR A 826 -54.55 -1.41 25.97
N ILE A 827 -54.94 -1.52 24.69
CA ILE A 827 -56.24 -1.04 24.19
C ILE A 827 -57.43 -1.68 24.94
N HIS A 828 -57.33 -2.98 25.25
CA HIS A 828 -58.37 -3.69 25.99
C HIS A 828 -58.73 -3.00 27.31
N ARG A 829 -57.73 -2.50 28.05
CA ARG A 829 -57.90 -1.81 29.32
C ARG A 829 -58.55 -0.44 29.15
N CYS A 830 -58.14 0.32 28.14
CA CYS A 830 -58.75 1.63 27.86
C CYS A 830 -60.24 1.51 27.54
N VAL A 831 -60.61 0.53 26.70
CA VAL A 831 -62.01 0.28 26.32
C VAL A 831 -62.82 -0.16 27.54
N GLU A 832 -62.27 -1.06 28.37
CA GLU A 832 -62.93 -1.53 29.59
C GLU A 832 -63.15 -0.40 30.60
N GLU A 833 -62.16 0.47 30.80
CA GLU A 833 -62.30 1.65 31.64
C GLU A 833 -63.36 2.63 31.11
N SER A 834 -63.39 2.89 29.79
CA SER A 834 -64.42 3.72 29.18
C SER A 834 -65.83 3.15 29.33
N ILE A 835 -66.00 1.82 29.19
CA ILE A 835 -67.28 1.13 29.43
C ILE A 835 -67.70 1.27 30.90
N ASN A 836 -66.77 1.08 31.84
CA ASN A 836 -67.04 1.24 33.28
C ASN A 836 -67.47 2.67 33.65
N LEU A 837 -66.85 3.68 33.06
CA LEU A 837 -67.22 5.09 33.28
C LEU A 837 -68.62 5.41 32.76
N LEU A 838 -68.99 4.86 31.60
CA LEU A 838 -70.31 5.11 30.99
C LEU A 838 -71.44 4.36 31.70
N SER A 839 -71.18 3.13 32.16
CA SER A 839 -72.17 2.31 32.89
C SER A 839 -72.55 2.89 34.26
N LEU A 840 -71.68 3.70 34.88
CA LEU A 840 -72.02 4.47 36.10
C LEU A 840 -73.06 5.58 35.86
N SER A 841 -73.22 6.04 34.61
CA SER A 841 -74.15 7.11 34.22
C SER A 841 -75.48 6.59 33.63
N ASP A 842 -75.61 5.28 33.47
CA ASP A 842 -76.66 4.62 32.67
C ASP A 842 -77.98 4.45 33.43
N LYS A 843 -78.68 5.55 33.69
CA LYS A 843 -79.96 5.54 34.40
C LYS A 843 -81.20 5.20 33.54
N GLY A 844 -81.08 4.65 32.32
CA GLY A 844 -82.31 4.29 31.60
C GLY A 844 -82.30 3.74 30.17
N LEU A 845 -81.20 3.27 29.56
CA LEU A 845 -81.23 2.76 28.17
C LEU A 845 -80.88 1.27 27.99
N GLY A 846 -80.31 0.61 29.01
CA GLY A 846 -80.10 -0.85 29.00
C GLY A 846 -79.16 -1.36 27.89
N ILE A 847 -78.17 -0.55 27.47
CA ILE A 847 -77.28 -0.85 26.34
C ILE A 847 -76.23 -1.91 26.72
N HIS A 848 -75.99 -2.87 25.83
CA HIS A 848 -74.99 -3.92 26.02
C HIS A 848 -73.65 -3.57 25.34
N TYR A 849 -72.62 -3.33 26.15
CA TYR A 849 -71.25 -3.10 25.65
C TYR A 849 -70.45 -4.40 25.59
N ILE A 850 -69.82 -4.70 24.44
CA ILE A 850 -68.97 -5.88 24.23
C ILE A 850 -67.55 -5.41 23.86
N ASN A 851 -66.54 -5.84 24.64
CA ASN A 851 -65.12 -5.58 24.38
C ASN A 851 -64.42 -6.86 23.87
N ASP A 852 -64.25 -6.96 22.55
CA ASP A 852 -63.56 -8.05 21.84
C ASP A 852 -62.10 -7.68 21.48
N CYS A 853 -61.53 -6.63 22.08
CA CYS A 853 -60.12 -6.29 21.85
C CYS A 853 -59.18 -7.32 22.53
N PRO A 854 -58.15 -7.84 21.84
CA PRO A 854 -57.22 -8.78 22.45
C PRO A 854 -56.36 -8.10 23.54
N PRO A 855 -56.15 -8.75 24.71
CA PRO A 855 -55.32 -8.19 25.79
C PRO A 855 -53.85 -7.93 25.40
N SER A 856 -53.37 -8.60 24.35
CA SER A 856 -52.02 -8.45 23.81
C SER A 856 -51.86 -7.28 22.84
N LEU A 857 -52.95 -6.60 22.46
CA LEU A 857 -52.88 -5.46 21.53
C LEU A 857 -52.44 -4.20 22.27
N GLN A 858 -51.20 -3.80 22.02
CA GLN A 858 -50.59 -2.60 22.58
C GLN A 858 -50.31 -1.55 21.51
N VAL A 859 -50.53 -0.30 21.86
CA VAL A 859 -50.19 0.87 21.03
C VAL A 859 -49.28 1.80 21.83
N LEU A 860 -48.43 2.57 21.14
CA LEU A 860 -47.69 3.66 21.78
C LEU A 860 -48.63 4.86 21.93
N GLY A 861 -48.92 5.27 23.16
CA GLY A 861 -49.94 6.29 23.41
C GLY A 861 -49.96 6.86 24.82
N ASP A 862 -50.82 7.86 25.03
CA ASP A 862 -51.25 8.33 26.35
C ASP A 862 -52.56 7.63 26.72
N GLU A 863 -52.51 6.81 27.78
CA GLU A 863 -53.66 6.02 28.25
C GLU A 863 -54.88 6.89 28.56
N GLN A 864 -54.70 8.07 29.17
CA GLN A 864 -55.81 8.95 29.55
C GLN A 864 -56.49 9.57 28.32
N ARG A 865 -55.69 9.94 27.31
CA ARG A 865 -56.19 10.48 26.03
C ARG A 865 -56.93 9.42 25.23
N LEU A 866 -56.42 8.20 25.19
CA LEU A 866 -57.09 7.08 24.52
C LEU A 866 -58.40 6.70 25.22
N VAL A 867 -58.45 6.68 26.55
CA VAL A 867 -59.71 6.51 27.31
C VAL A 867 -60.72 7.61 26.95
N GLN A 868 -60.26 8.86 26.78
CA GLN A 868 -61.12 9.97 26.34
C GLN A 868 -61.68 9.78 24.92
N VAL A 869 -60.89 9.22 23.99
CA VAL A 869 -61.36 8.85 22.65
C VAL A 869 -62.49 7.82 22.75
N PHE A 870 -62.27 6.74 23.49
CA PHE A 870 -63.26 5.66 23.62
C PHE A 870 -64.51 6.11 24.37
N VAL A 871 -64.42 6.96 25.40
CA VAL A 871 -65.60 7.54 26.07
C VAL A 871 -66.47 8.34 25.10
N ASN A 872 -65.86 9.17 24.24
CA ASN A 872 -66.62 9.96 23.26
C ASN A 872 -67.26 9.09 22.17
N LEU A 873 -66.54 8.09 21.65
CA LEU A 873 -67.07 7.16 20.66
C LEU A 873 -68.21 6.31 21.23
N LEU A 874 -68.03 5.72 22.41
CA LEU A 874 -69.03 4.89 23.07
C LEU A 874 -70.25 5.69 23.53
N ALA A 875 -70.08 6.94 23.95
CA ALA A 875 -71.20 7.83 24.26
C ALA A 875 -72.02 8.18 23.00
N ASN A 876 -71.35 8.45 21.87
CA ASN A 876 -72.04 8.69 20.60
C ASN A 876 -72.77 7.44 20.10
N ALA A 877 -72.13 6.27 20.16
CA ALA A 877 -72.73 4.98 19.84
C ALA A 877 -73.96 4.68 20.72
N ARG A 878 -73.87 4.97 22.02
CA ARG A 878 -74.98 4.80 22.97
C ARG A 878 -76.17 5.68 22.62
N ASP A 879 -75.92 6.96 22.38
CA ASP A 879 -76.98 7.93 22.09
C ASP A 879 -77.66 7.67 20.74
N ALA A 880 -76.98 6.99 19.81
CA ALA A 880 -77.51 6.62 18.49
C ALA A 880 -78.26 5.27 18.50
N SER A 881 -78.00 4.41 19.49
CA SER A 881 -78.54 3.05 19.56
C SER A 881 -79.94 2.99 20.19
N PRO A 882 -80.81 2.06 19.76
CA PRO A 882 -82.11 1.82 20.40
C PRO A 882 -81.95 1.19 21.79
N GLU A 883 -83.01 1.24 22.61
CA GLU A 883 -83.05 0.62 23.94
C GLU A 883 -82.75 -0.89 23.84
N GLY A 884 -81.79 -1.39 24.63
CA GLY A 884 -81.31 -2.77 24.56
C GLY A 884 -80.34 -3.09 23.40
N GLY A 885 -79.92 -2.10 22.61
CA GLY A 885 -78.97 -2.28 21.51
C GLY A 885 -77.57 -2.72 21.98
N THR A 886 -76.80 -3.32 21.05
CA THR A 886 -75.44 -3.78 21.32
C THR A 886 -74.39 -2.88 20.69
N ILE A 887 -73.36 -2.50 21.45
CA ILE A 887 -72.18 -1.78 20.95
C ILE A 887 -70.97 -2.69 21.10
N ARG A 888 -70.29 -2.99 19.98
CA ARG A 888 -69.13 -3.88 19.96
C ARG A 888 -67.86 -3.12 19.63
N VAL A 889 -66.81 -3.31 20.42
CA VAL A 889 -65.47 -2.81 20.15
C VAL A 889 -64.56 -4.00 19.88
N SER A 890 -63.89 -4.03 18.73
CA SER A 890 -62.96 -5.10 18.35
C SER A 890 -61.60 -4.55 17.94
N GLY A 891 -60.54 -5.35 18.06
CA GLY A 891 -59.19 -4.92 17.72
C GLY A 891 -58.36 -6.03 17.07
N LYS A 892 -57.53 -5.67 16.08
CA LYS A 892 -56.57 -6.58 15.45
C LYS A 892 -55.24 -5.89 15.16
N GLY A 893 -54.13 -6.63 15.27
CA GLY A 893 -52.83 -6.20 14.76
C GLY A 893 -52.70 -6.51 13.27
N ASP A 894 -52.16 -5.57 12.50
CA ASP A 894 -51.87 -5.66 11.07
C ASP A 894 -50.45 -5.12 10.81
N GLY A 895 -49.45 -5.99 10.98
CA GLY A 895 -48.03 -5.63 10.92
C GLY A 895 -47.68 -4.54 11.93
N TYR A 896 -47.26 -3.37 11.43
CA TYR A 896 -46.89 -2.21 12.26
C TYR A 896 -48.09 -1.34 12.71
N SER A 897 -49.33 -1.75 12.46
CA SER A 897 -50.54 -1.00 12.83
C SER A 897 -51.51 -1.83 13.68
N ALA A 898 -52.16 -1.22 14.66
CA ALA A 898 -53.33 -1.72 15.35
C ALA A 898 -54.59 -1.11 14.74
N ILE A 899 -55.57 -1.94 14.37
CA ILE A 899 -56.87 -1.52 13.84
C ILE A 899 -57.93 -1.81 14.91
N ILE A 900 -58.64 -0.78 15.36
CA ILE A 900 -59.71 -0.86 16.36
C ILE A 900 -61.02 -0.43 15.69
N GLU A 901 -62.08 -1.21 15.84
CA GLU A 901 -63.39 -0.93 15.25
C GLU A 901 -64.44 -0.82 16.36
N VAL A 902 -65.18 0.28 16.38
CA VAL A 902 -66.34 0.52 17.26
C VAL A 902 -67.60 0.48 16.40
N VAL A 903 -68.47 -0.51 16.62
CA VAL A 903 -69.68 -0.75 15.84
C VAL A 903 -70.91 -0.61 16.72
N ASP A 904 -71.88 0.19 16.28
CA ASP A 904 -73.19 0.35 16.92
C ASP A 904 -74.36 -0.11 16.02
N GLU A 905 -75.50 -0.40 16.63
CA GLU A 905 -76.76 -0.79 15.97
C GLU A 905 -77.73 0.40 15.81
N GLY A 906 -77.20 1.63 15.80
CA GLY A 906 -77.98 2.86 15.79
C GLY A 906 -78.63 3.23 14.46
N SER A 907 -79.13 4.47 14.38
CA SER A 907 -79.83 4.97 13.18
C SER A 907 -78.95 5.14 11.94
N GLY A 908 -77.62 5.04 12.08
CA GLY A 908 -76.67 5.39 11.03
C GLY A 908 -76.58 6.90 10.78
N ILE A 909 -75.58 7.29 9.99
CA ILE A 909 -75.29 8.63 9.51
C ILE A 909 -75.56 8.69 7.98
N PRO A 910 -76.33 9.67 7.49
CA PRO A 910 -76.54 9.92 6.06
C PRO A 910 -75.23 10.24 5.31
N GLY A 911 -75.08 9.75 4.07
CA GLY A 911 -73.85 9.88 3.29
C GLY A 911 -73.44 11.33 2.96
N ASP A 912 -74.38 12.27 2.91
CA ASP A 912 -74.15 13.70 2.74
C ASP A 912 -73.59 14.40 3.99
N GLN A 913 -73.61 13.72 5.13
CA GLN A 913 -73.16 14.27 6.41
C GLN A 913 -71.79 13.73 6.85
N LEU A 914 -71.33 12.61 6.27
CA LEU A 914 -70.09 11.93 6.64
C LEU A 914 -68.85 12.82 6.54
N ASP A 915 -68.79 13.72 5.56
CA ASP A 915 -67.64 14.61 5.38
C ASP A 915 -67.58 15.72 6.46
N HIS A 916 -68.70 16.01 7.13
CA HIS A 916 -68.82 17.12 8.09
C HIS A 916 -68.78 16.67 9.56
N ILE A 917 -68.85 15.37 9.87
CA ILE A 917 -68.96 14.88 11.26
C ILE A 917 -67.73 15.17 12.14
N PHE A 918 -66.58 15.45 11.53
CA PHE A 918 -65.35 15.82 12.23
C PHE A 918 -65.17 17.34 12.36
N GLU A 919 -66.06 18.15 11.78
CA GLU A 919 -66.04 19.60 11.95
C GLU A 919 -66.46 20.00 13.38
N PRO A 920 -65.71 20.90 14.05
CA PRO A 920 -66.10 21.38 15.37
C PRO A 920 -67.50 22.01 15.36
N PHE A 921 -68.30 21.71 16.39
CA PHE A 921 -69.69 22.17 16.60
C PHE A 921 -70.74 21.56 15.66
N TYR A 922 -70.36 20.63 14.79
CA TYR A 922 -71.32 19.91 13.96
C TYR A 922 -72.06 18.84 14.79
N THR A 923 -73.40 18.89 14.80
CA THR A 923 -74.24 17.90 15.50
C THR A 923 -75.60 17.78 14.84
N THR A 924 -76.11 16.55 14.75
CA THR A 924 -77.46 16.23 14.25
C THR A 924 -78.51 16.11 15.36
N LYS A 925 -78.06 16.15 16.63
CA LYS A 925 -78.92 16.05 17.83
C LYS A 925 -79.66 17.36 18.12
N ALA A 926 -80.80 17.27 18.84
CA ALA A 926 -81.56 18.44 19.28
C ALA A 926 -80.68 19.40 20.11
N PRO A 927 -81.00 20.72 20.16
CA PRO A 927 -80.09 21.75 20.69
C PRO A 927 -79.67 21.60 22.18
N ASN A 928 -80.24 20.63 22.91
CA ASN A 928 -79.95 20.30 24.31
C ASN A 928 -79.25 18.94 24.52
N GLN A 929 -78.88 18.21 23.45
CA GLN A 929 -78.41 16.82 23.54
C GLN A 929 -77.00 16.57 22.96
N GLY A 930 -76.34 17.57 22.36
CA GLY A 930 -74.99 17.40 21.81
C GLY A 930 -74.22 18.71 21.68
N THR A 931 -72.92 18.69 21.99
CA THR A 931 -72.02 19.85 21.91
C THR A 931 -71.31 19.97 20.55
N GLY A 932 -71.35 18.92 19.72
CA GLY A 932 -70.69 18.87 18.42
C GLY A 932 -69.16 18.88 18.47
N LEU A 933 -68.54 18.70 19.65
CA LEU A 933 -67.09 18.77 19.84
C LEU A 933 -66.43 17.39 20.08
N GLY A 934 -67.23 16.35 20.27
CA GLY A 934 -66.74 15.02 20.65
C GLY A 934 -65.97 14.31 19.53
N LEU A 935 -66.50 14.29 18.31
CA LEU A 935 -65.86 13.62 17.17
C LEU A 935 -64.65 14.38 16.63
N SER A 936 -64.70 15.72 16.62
CA SER A 936 -63.54 16.55 16.27
C SER A 936 -62.37 16.31 17.25
N LEU A 937 -62.65 16.08 18.53
CA LEU A 937 -61.64 15.74 19.52
C LEU A 937 -61.06 14.33 19.31
N VAL A 938 -61.90 13.35 18.93
CA VAL A 938 -61.42 12.01 18.56
C VAL A 938 -60.46 12.09 17.38
N TYR A 939 -60.80 12.86 16.36
CA TYR A 939 -59.93 13.07 15.20
C TYR A 939 -58.57 13.66 15.59
N SER A 940 -58.57 14.76 16.37
CA SER A 940 -57.32 15.40 16.82
C SER A 940 -56.45 14.48 17.67
N ILE A 941 -57.02 13.76 18.64
CA ILE A 941 -56.24 12.86 19.51
C ILE A 941 -55.64 11.70 18.71
N ILE A 942 -56.38 11.13 17.75
CA ILE A 942 -55.88 10.01 16.95
C ILE A 942 -54.79 10.48 15.96
N GLU A 943 -54.92 11.68 15.39
CA GLU A 943 -53.88 12.28 14.54
C GLU A 943 -52.61 12.58 15.34
N GLU A 944 -52.73 13.08 16.58
CA GLU A 944 -51.60 13.25 17.52
C GLU A 944 -50.87 11.93 17.81
N HIS A 945 -51.60 10.79 17.79
CA HIS A 945 -51.03 9.45 17.98
C HIS A 945 -50.55 8.79 16.67
N TYR A 946 -50.30 9.57 15.62
CA TYR A 946 -49.91 9.11 14.27
C TYR A 946 -50.90 8.11 13.66
N GLY A 947 -52.16 8.20 14.06
CA GLY A 947 -53.23 7.34 13.60
C GLY A 947 -54.16 7.98 12.57
N ASN A 948 -55.14 7.21 12.14
CA ASN A 948 -56.20 7.65 11.22
C ASN A 948 -57.57 7.16 11.70
N VAL A 949 -58.62 7.96 11.46
CA VAL A 949 -60.02 7.62 11.76
C VAL A 949 -60.81 7.51 10.46
N GLN A 950 -61.55 6.41 10.29
CA GLN A 950 -62.49 6.19 9.20
C GLN A 950 -63.88 5.89 9.77
N VAL A 951 -64.93 6.30 9.07
CA VAL A 951 -66.32 6.05 9.47
C VAL A 951 -67.07 5.44 8.30
N ASP A 952 -67.59 4.24 8.51
CA ASP A 952 -68.43 3.53 7.56
C ASP A 952 -69.87 3.52 8.12
N SER A 953 -70.80 4.14 7.38
CA SER A 953 -72.23 4.16 7.73
C SER A 953 -73.10 4.13 6.46
N PRO A 954 -74.14 3.27 6.38
CA PRO A 954 -74.57 2.33 7.41
C PRO A 954 -73.60 1.14 7.55
N ALA A 955 -73.39 0.67 8.78
CA ALA A 955 -72.48 -0.45 9.08
C ALA A 955 -73.05 -1.80 8.59
N ASP A 956 -74.37 -1.94 8.54
CA ASP A 956 -75.07 -3.07 7.95
C ASP A 956 -75.75 -2.65 6.64
N ALA A 957 -75.23 -3.19 5.53
CA ALA A 957 -75.69 -2.88 4.18
C ALA A 957 -77.09 -3.45 3.85
N ASP A 958 -77.56 -4.47 4.57
CA ASP A 958 -78.85 -5.12 4.32
C ASP A 958 -79.99 -4.44 5.10
N THR A 959 -79.69 -3.87 6.28
CA THR A 959 -80.68 -3.22 7.14
C THR A 959 -80.66 -1.68 7.05
N GLY A 960 -79.58 -1.10 6.49
CA GLY A 960 -79.39 0.34 6.36
C GLY A 960 -79.22 1.05 7.70
N ARG A 961 -78.74 0.35 8.73
CA ARG A 961 -78.60 0.83 10.12
C ARG A 961 -77.18 0.60 10.65
N GLY A 962 -76.85 1.28 11.75
CA GLY A 962 -75.58 1.20 12.47
C GLY A 962 -74.47 2.08 11.91
N THR A 963 -73.44 2.36 12.72
CA THR A 963 -72.22 3.07 12.32
C THR A 963 -70.99 2.32 12.81
N CYS A 964 -69.95 2.25 11.95
CA CYS A 964 -68.67 1.65 12.26
C CYS A 964 -67.57 2.71 12.22
N VAL A 965 -66.94 2.98 13.35
CA VAL A 965 -65.78 3.88 13.45
C VAL A 965 -64.52 3.04 13.58
N ARG A 966 -63.63 3.14 12.59
CA ARG A 966 -62.36 2.42 12.51
C ARG A 966 -61.19 3.35 12.82
N LEU A 967 -60.44 3.02 13.86
CA LEU A 967 -59.21 3.68 14.28
C LEU A 967 -58.02 2.85 13.85
N ARG A 968 -57.02 3.46 13.21
CA ARG A 968 -55.74 2.84 12.89
C ARG A 968 -54.63 3.56 13.66
N LEU A 969 -53.92 2.86 14.53
CA LEU A 969 -52.83 3.41 15.36
C LEU A 969 -51.53 2.61 15.15
N PRO A 970 -50.33 3.16 15.40
CA PRO A 970 -49.08 2.40 15.40
C PRO A 970 -49.08 1.32 16.50
N ALA A 971 -48.82 0.06 16.13
CA ALA A 971 -48.71 -1.03 17.10
C ALA A 971 -47.35 -0.97 17.83
N TYR A 972 -47.33 -1.31 19.11
CA TYR A 972 -46.09 -1.50 19.86
C TYR A 972 -45.61 -2.95 19.73
N GLU A 973 -44.47 -3.15 19.07
CA GLU A 973 -43.75 -4.43 19.09
C GLU A 973 -42.56 -4.34 20.08
N PRO A 974 -42.43 -5.25 21.05
CA PRO A 974 -41.25 -5.30 21.90
C PRO A 974 -40.03 -5.69 21.06
N GLU A 975 -38.94 -4.91 21.14
CA GLU A 975 -37.66 -5.27 20.51
C GLU A 975 -37.18 -6.63 21.05
N THR A 976 -37.43 -7.72 20.32
CA THR A 976 -36.65 -8.95 20.47
C THR A 976 -35.25 -8.67 19.94
N GLY A 977 -34.38 -8.21 20.84
CA GLY A 977 -32.97 -7.95 20.58
C GLY A 977 -32.24 -9.22 20.12
N ASN A 978 -32.10 -9.38 18.81
CA ASN A 978 -31.15 -10.31 18.23
C ASN A 978 -29.77 -9.65 18.19
N ILE A 979 -29.16 -9.49 19.37
CA ILE A 979 -27.77 -9.05 19.50
C ILE A 979 -26.89 -10.26 19.18
N ALA A 980 -26.67 -10.50 17.89
CA ALA A 980 -25.58 -11.36 17.43
C ALA A 980 -24.25 -10.61 17.66
N ILE A 981 -23.69 -10.73 18.87
CA ILE A 981 -22.34 -10.26 19.17
C ILE A 981 -21.37 -11.12 18.36
N SER A 982 -20.78 -10.50 17.33
CA SER A 982 -19.56 -10.92 16.66
C SER A 982 -18.44 -11.11 17.69
N GLN A 983 -18.21 -12.35 18.12
CA GLN A 983 -16.96 -12.74 18.75
C GLN A 983 -15.90 -12.93 17.67
N ASN A 984 -15.15 -11.88 17.37
CA ASN A 984 -13.79 -12.04 16.85
C ASN A 984 -12.97 -10.78 17.08
N GLN A 985 -12.40 -10.66 18.28
CA GLN A 985 -11.16 -9.91 18.55
C GLN A 985 -10.64 -10.24 19.95
N ARG A 986 -9.68 -11.19 20.02
CA ARG A 986 -8.46 -11.17 20.87
C ARG A 986 -7.82 -12.57 20.90
N SER A 987 -6.85 -12.78 20.01
CA SER A 987 -5.58 -13.49 20.28
C SER A 987 -4.60 -13.16 19.17
#